data_AF-A0A175YK99-F1
#
_entry.id   AF-A0A175YK99-F1
#
_cell.length_a   1.000
_cell.length_b   1.000
_cell.length_c   1.000
_cell.angle_alpha   90.00
_cell.angle_beta   90.00
_cell.angle_gamma   90.00
#
_symmetry.space_group_name_H-M   'P 1'
#
loop_
_entity.id
_entity.type
_entity.pdbx_description
1 polymer ?
#
loop_
_entity_poly.entity_id
_entity_poly.type
_entity_poly.pdbx_seq_one_letter_code
_entity_poly.pdbx_strand_id
1 'polypeptide(L)'
;MGSYNYYKMFGYFNRKFEMKDNGPPSDVIQAFSAYTGDASQMSADQLLRFLVEFQGEVGSTLSMAQDLMHQVLQRRNHLNKYTRNDLSLDDFYYFLFQDDLNPPISLQVHHDMTAPLQHYFIYTGHNSYLTGNQLSSDCSEIPIINALERGVRGIELDLWPNSAKDKVHVLHGRTLTTPVRLDKCFQSIRQYAFVKSPYPVIVTLEDHLTPSLREMVAEMAIQIFGELLYYPEPGVFDALPSPDALKHQIVLSTKPPKEYLDSIKPAKESLEIKDEAEIDQGNNSNQDGDEAVNDNTGFQKSNSDTDDEERGSDSHRSSKQLGQGFKRSNAIHSAALKVEPPNDLAEGCSIDTDLSSQLGESDEHAGLTKNSEDSSLDNCNQNHFGPADELGKDPSLNIQISVQVEESDECTENHNVENSKSSPLGTPEYQRLLAFQTTDVKDAEDLDVSTNRSKTGTLEQKRLASLLHGYEWDDEDEADEDEDVNKTQMKPSRYKRLIAIHAEKPKYGLMKTILAENDKVKRVSLSEQELAKGAELYGTDIVRFTQKNLVRVYPKGTRVTSSNFEPLTGWMVGAQMVAFNMQGYGTSLWLMHGMFRGNGGCGYVKKPEILMKKAPHEVFDPRASLPEKKTLKVKLYLGDGWRLDFSHTHFDAYSPPDFYTKIYIVGAPADFAKTRTKIIEDDWSPSWDEEFVFPLKVPELALLRIEVREYDISDRDDFGGQTCLPVSELRPGIRAVPLYDKKGGKYRSVKLLMRFQFE
;
A
#
# COMPACT_ATOMS: atom_id res chain seq x y z
N MET A 1 -7.83 -46.65 2.72
CA MET A 1 -6.41 -46.56 3.12
C MET A 1 -6.13 -45.08 3.29
N GLY A 2 -5.84 -44.61 4.51
CA GLY A 2 -5.52 -43.19 4.73
C GLY A 2 -4.21 -42.81 4.04
N SER A 3 -4.14 -41.58 3.52
CA SER A 3 -2.88 -40.98 3.07
C SER A 3 -2.12 -40.48 4.30
N TYR A 4 -0.80 -40.64 4.33
CA TYR A 4 0.02 -40.28 5.49
C TYR A 4 1.22 -39.46 5.07
N ASN A 5 1.56 -38.44 5.87
CA ASN A 5 2.82 -37.73 5.78
C ASN A 5 3.82 -38.29 6.81
N TYR A 6 5.09 -38.31 6.41
CA TYR A 6 6.19 -38.78 7.25
C TYR A 6 7.20 -37.65 7.47
N TYR A 7 7.48 -37.35 8.73
CA TYR A 7 8.44 -36.33 9.14
C TYR A 7 9.64 -36.97 9.82
N LYS A 8 10.84 -36.61 9.38
CA LYS A 8 12.09 -37.14 9.94
C LYS A 8 12.52 -36.33 11.17
N MET A 9 12.32 -36.90 12.34
CA MET A 9 12.85 -36.40 13.59
C MET A 9 14.30 -36.85 13.78
N PHE A 10 15.21 -35.89 13.95
CA PHE A 10 16.62 -36.12 14.31
C PHE A 10 17.34 -37.15 13.44
N GLY A 11 16.98 -37.27 12.15
CA GLY A 11 17.63 -38.15 11.17
C GLY A 11 17.33 -39.66 11.29
N TYR A 12 16.72 -40.14 12.38
CA TYR A 12 16.56 -41.57 12.65
C TYR A 12 15.13 -42.01 12.97
N PHE A 13 14.22 -41.10 13.32
CA PHE A 13 12.85 -41.43 13.69
C PHE A 13 11.85 -40.80 12.71
N ASN A 14 10.91 -41.59 12.19
CA ASN A 14 9.82 -41.06 11.37
C ASN A 14 8.58 -40.89 12.24
N ARG A 15 8.08 -39.67 12.37
CA ARG A 15 6.71 -39.42 12.84
C ARG A 15 5.76 -39.54 11.67
N LYS A 16 4.59 -40.12 11.93
CA LYS A 16 3.56 -40.41 10.94
C LYS A 16 2.31 -39.61 11.29
N PHE A 17 1.84 -38.79 10.36
CA PHE A 17 0.63 -37.99 10.51
C PHE A 17 -0.39 -38.41 9.48
N GLU A 18 -1.64 -38.58 9.92
CA GLU A 18 -2.76 -38.89 9.02
C GLU A 18 -3.20 -37.63 8.29
N MET A 19 -3.30 -37.71 6.97
CA MET A 19 -3.86 -36.63 6.18
C MET A 19 -5.38 -36.72 6.30
N LYS A 20 -6.00 -35.73 6.93
CA LYS A 20 -7.45 -35.60 6.96
C LYS A 20 -7.93 -35.04 5.62
N ASP A 21 -8.83 -35.76 4.98
CA ASP A 21 -9.64 -35.20 3.90
C ASP A 21 -10.92 -34.65 4.52
N ASN A 22 -11.00 -33.33 4.64
CA ASN A 22 -12.21 -32.70 5.15
C ASN A 22 -13.26 -32.79 4.05
N GLY A 23 -14.19 -33.73 4.24
CA GLY A 23 -15.43 -33.77 3.47
C GLY A 23 -16.19 -32.44 3.57
N PRO A 24 -17.29 -32.30 2.80
CA PRO A 24 -18.06 -31.06 2.78
C PRO A 24 -18.52 -30.66 4.19
N PRO A 25 -18.41 -29.37 4.59
CA PRO A 25 -18.93 -28.88 5.85
C PRO A 25 -20.42 -29.18 6.03
N SER A 26 -20.88 -29.29 7.29
CA SER A 26 -22.28 -29.60 7.61
C SER A 26 -23.27 -28.64 6.95
N ASP A 27 -22.98 -27.33 6.92
CA ASP A 27 -23.78 -26.32 6.23
C ASP A 27 -23.85 -26.56 4.71
N VAL A 28 -22.77 -27.05 4.09
CA VAL A 28 -22.75 -27.38 2.65
C VAL A 28 -23.64 -28.59 2.38
N ILE A 29 -23.57 -29.62 3.23
CA ILE A 29 -24.43 -30.81 3.13
C ILE A 29 -25.90 -30.40 3.29
N GLN A 30 -26.21 -29.60 4.31
CA GLN A 30 -27.57 -29.10 4.55
C GLN A 30 -28.09 -28.25 3.39
N ALA A 31 -27.26 -27.36 2.84
CA ALA A 31 -27.61 -26.59 1.66
C ALA A 31 -27.90 -27.51 0.46
N PHE A 32 -27.04 -28.48 0.18
CA PHE A 32 -27.29 -29.44 -0.90
C PHE A 32 -28.63 -30.16 -0.70
N SER A 33 -28.83 -30.79 0.46
CA SER A 33 -30.07 -31.49 0.83
C SER A 33 -31.32 -30.62 0.69
N ALA A 34 -31.27 -29.37 1.14
CA ALA A 34 -32.41 -28.46 1.11
C ALA A 34 -32.89 -28.15 -0.32
N TYR A 35 -31.96 -28.03 -1.28
CA TYR A 35 -32.32 -27.72 -2.67
C TYR A 35 -32.60 -28.97 -3.52
N THR A 36 -32.04 -30.13 -3.15
CA THR A 36 -32.31 -31.41 -3.83
C THR A 36 -33.52 -32.15 -3.28
N GLY A 37 -33.99 -31.83 -2.07
CA GLY A 37 -35.00 -32.62 -1.36
C GLY A 37 -34.46 -33.96 -0.91
N ASP A 38 -33.23 -33.97 -0.38
CA ASP A 38 -32.46 -35.16 0.03
C ASP A 38 -32.14 -36.15 -1.10
N ALA A 39 -32.32 -35.75 -2.36
CA ALA A 39 -31.85 -36.53 -3.50
C ALA A 39 -30.31 -36.50 -3.59
N SER A 40 -29.72 -37.55 -4.14
CA SER A 40 -28.26 -37.70 -4.28
C SER A 40 -27.65 -36.83 -5.39
N GLN A 41 -28.49 -36.15 -6.16
CA GLN A 41 -28.13 -35.38 -7.36
C GLN A 41 -28.86 -34.03 -7.38
N MET A 42 -28.19 -33.01 -7.88
CA MET A 42 -28.70 -31.66 -8.08
C MET A 42 -28.77 -31.34 -9.58
N SER A 43 -29.99 -31.08 -10.05
CA SER A 43 -30.27 -30.62 -11.42
C SER A 43 -29.97 -29.13 -11.61
N ALA A 44 -29.98 -28.67 -12.87
CA ALA A 44 -29.75 -27.26 -13.21
C ALA A 44 -30.79 -26.30 -12.61
N ASP A 45 -32.07 -26.67 -12.59
CA ASP A 45 -33.13 -25.89 -11.97
C ASP A 45 -32.95 -25.78 -10.45
N GLN A 46 -32.49 -26.87 -9.81
CA GLN A 46 -32.19 -26.86 -8.36
C GLN A 46 -30.96 -26.00 -8.06
N LEU A 47 -29.90 -26.09 -8.88
CA LEU A 47 -28.73 -25.24 -8.75
C LEU A 47 -29.08 -23.76 -8.97
N LEU A 48 -29.92 -23.45 -9.96
CA LEU A 48 -30.40 -22.09 -10.19
C LEU A 48 -31.09 -21.52 -8.95
N ARG A 49 -32.00 -22.29 -8.33
CA ARG A 49 -32.65 -21.88 -7.07
C ARG A 49 -31.62 -21.63 -5.97
N PHE A 50 -30.63 -22.53 -5.81
CA PHE A 50 -29.54 -22.32 -4.85
C PHE A 50 -28.75 -21.04 -5.11
N LEU A 51 -28.39 -20.77 -6.37
CA LEU A 51 -27.65 -19.56 -6.75
C LEU A 51 -28.45 -18.29 -6.41
N VAL A 52 -29.74 -18.26 -6.71
CA VAL A 52 -30.59 -17.09 -6.46
C VAL A 52 -30.88 -16.92 -4.97
N GLU A 53 -31.36 -17.96 -4.30
CA GLU A 53 -31.93 -17.88 -2.95
C GLU A 53 -30.86 -17.96 -1.84
N PHE A 54 -29.81 -18.76 -2.01
CA PHE A 54 -28.76 -18.95 -1.01
C PHE A 54 -27.50 -18.12 -1.29
N GLN A 55 -27.07 -18.03 -2.56
CA GLN A 55 -25.89 -17.27 -2.97
C GLN A 55 -26.22 -15.80 -3.31
N GLY A 56 -27.50 -15.42 -3.37
CA GLY A 56 -27.92 -14.05 -3.68
C GLY A 56 -27.65 -13.61 -5.13
N GLU A 57 -27.52 -14.54 -6.06
CA GLU A 57 -27.25 -14.28 -7.47
C GLU A 57 -28.55 -14.01 -8.25
N VAL A 58 -29.26 -12.94 -7.89
CA VAL A 58 -30.64 -12.63 -8.36
C VAL A 58 -30.78 -12.58 -9.90
N GLY A 59 -29.71 -12.28 -10.63
CA GLY A 59 -29.69 -12.25 -12.10
C GLY A 59 -29.39 -13.59 -12.80
N SER A 60 -29.22 -14.68 -12.06
CA SER A 60 -28.89 -15.99 -12.63
C SER A 60 -30.03 -16.54 -13.50
N THR A 61 -29.66 -17.21 -14.59
CA THR A 61 -30.62 -17.86 -15.51
C THR A 61 -30.37 -19.37 -15.56
N LEU A 62 -31.34 -20.12 -16.06
CA LEU A 62 -31.19 -21.57 -16.24
C LEU A 62 -30.01 -21.92 -17.16
N SER A 63 -29.81 -21.15 -18.23
CA SER A 63 -28.66 -21.32 -19.12
C SER A 63 -27.33 -21.14 -18.37
N MET A 64 -27.22 -20.11 -17.54
CA MET A 64 -26.00 -19.88 -16.74
C MET A 64 -25.76 -21.02 -15.74
N ALA A 65 -26.81 -21.55 -15.11
CA ALA A 65 -26.69 -22.70 -14.22
C ALA A 65 -26.25 -23.96 -14.97
N GLN A 66 -26.81 -24.22 -16.16
CA GLN A 66 -26.39 -25.33 -17.03
C GLN A 66 -24.93 -25.19 -17.46
N ASP A 67 -24.51 -24.00 -17.88
CA ASP A 67 -23.13 -23.71 -18.27
C ASP A 67 -22.16 -23.90 -17.10
N LEU A 68 -22.54 -23.47 -15.90
CA LEU A 68 -21.76 -23.67 -14.67
C LEU A 68 -21.62 -25.17 -14.35
N MET A 69 -22.71 -25.93 -14.37
CA MET A 69 -22.66 -27.39 -14.15
C MET A 69 -21.76 -28.07 -15.15
N HIS A 70 -21.88 -27.71 -16.42
CA HIS A 70 -21.06 -28.27 -17.48
C HIS A 70 -19.57 -27.97 -17.26
N GLN A 71 -19.21 -26.75 -16.87
CA GLN A 71 -17.83 -26.39 -16.51
C GLN A 71 -17.30 -27.23 -15.33
N VAL A 72 -18.12 -27.42 -14.29
CA VAL A 72 -17.76 -28.21 -13.10
C VAL A 72 -17.51 -29.67 -13.48
N LEU A 73 -18.45 -30.29 -14.19
CA LEU A 73 -18.38 -31.69 -14.61
C LEU A 73 -17.20 -31.96 -15.56
N GLN A 74 -16.92 -31.02 -16.48
CA GLN A 74 -15.77 -31.11 -17.38
C GLN A 74 -14.43 -31.12 -16.62
N ARG A 75 -14.29 -30.29 -15.58
CA ARG A 75 -13.05 -30.21 -14.79
C ARG A 75 -12.81 -31.44 -13.93
N ARG A 76 -13.87 -32.08 -13.40
CA ARG A 76 -13.73 -33.29 -12.58
C ARG A 76 -13.55 -34.58 -13.40
N ASN A 77 -14.09 -34.64 -14.62
CA ASN A 77 -14.10 -35.86 -15.43
C ASN A 77 -13.21 -35.74 -16.69
N HIS A 78 -11.91 -36.03 -16.56
CA HIS A 78 -11.05 -36.19 -17.73
C HIS A 78 -11.36 -37.46 -18.56
N LEU A 79 -12.09 -38.43 -18.02
CA LEU A 79 -12.21 -39.78 -18.61
C LEU A 79 -13.63 -40.25 -19.00
N ASN A 80 -14.71 -39.60 -18.54
CA ASN A 80 -16.09 -39.98 -18.88
C ASN A 80 -16.87 -38.79 -19.45
N LYS A 81 -16.72 -38.55 -20.76
CA LYS A 81 -17.31 -37.40 -21.48
C LYS A 81 -18.83 -37.48 -21.71
N TYR A 82 -19.49 -38.60 -21.43
CA TYR A 82 -20.89 -38.78 -21.82
C TYR A 82 -21.62 -39.61 -20.78
N THR A 83 -22.54 -38.98 -20.01
CA THR A 83 -23.83 -39.54 -19.52
C THR A 83 -24.45 -38.77 -18.34
N ARG A 84 -23.70 -37.93 -17.60
CA ARG A 84 -24.22 -37.28 -16.38
C ARG A 84 -24.41 -35.78 -16.56
N ASN A 85 -25.63 -35.30 -16.29
CA ASN A 85 -26.01 -33.89 -16.40
C ASN A 85 -26.24 -33.21 -15.04
N ASP A 86 -26.22 -33.98 -13.95
CA ASP A 86 -26.53 -33.50 -12.59
C ASP A 86 -25.29 -33.56 -11.67
N LEU A 87 -25.23 -32.65 -10.69
CA LEU A 87 -24.13 -32.55 -9.72
C LEU A 87 -24.40 -33.45 -8.50
N SER A 88 -23.42 -34.26 -8.07
CA SER A 88 -23.45 -34.83 -6.71
C SER A 88 -23.04 -33.80 -5.67
N LEU A 89 -23.21 -34.15 -4.39
CA LEU A 89 -22.65 -33.40 -3.27
C LEU A 89 -21.16 -33.09 -3.46
N ASP A 90 -20.37 -34.06 -3.94
CA ASP A 90 -18.94 -33.84 -4.18
C ASP A 90 -18.67 -32.85 -5.33
N ASP A 91 -19.45 -32.92 -6.42
CA ASP A 91 -19.33 -31.96 -7.53
C ASP A 91 -19.74 -30.55 -7.09
N PHE A 92 -20.81 -30.46 -6.29
CA PHE A 92 -21.30 -29.22 -5.70
C PHE A 92 -20.29 -28.61 -4.72
N TYR A 93 -19.70 -29.41 -3.84
CA TYR A 93 -18.65 -28.96 -2.92
C TYR A 93 -17.40 -28.50 -3.68
N TYR A 94 -16.99 -29.24 -4.70
CA TYR A 94 -15.88 -28.83 -5.58
C TYR A 94 -16.14 -27.49 -6.25
N PHE A 95 -17.37 -27.28 -6.76
CA PHE A 95 -17.82 -26.00 -7.31
C PHE A 95 -17.67 -24.86 -6.29
N LEU A 96 -18.17 -25.05 -5.07
CA LEU A 96 -18.12 -24.01 -4.04
C LEU A 96 -16.70 -23.59 -3.69
N PHE A 97 -15.73 -24.49 -3.89
CA PHE A 97 -14.30 -24.27 -3.63
C PHE A 97 -13.50 -23.82 -4.88
N GLN A 98 -14.16 -23.56 -6.03
CA GLN A 98 -13.54 -22.94 -7.21
C GLN A 98 -13.67 -21.42 -7.13
N ASP A 99 -12.57 -20.70 -6.96
CA ASP A 99 -12.57 -19.24 -6.78
C ASP A 99 -12.78 -18.46 -8.08
N ASP A 100 -12.64 -19.08 -9.25
CA ASP A 100 -13.01 -18.48 -10.53
C ASP A 100 -14.50 -18.64 -10.87
N LEU A 101 -15.14 -19.73 -10.41
CA LEU A 101 -16.56 -19.99 -10.58
C LEU A 101 -17.42 -19.42 -9.43
N ASN A 102 -16.84 -19.38 -8.22
CA ASN A 102 -17.49 -18.94 -6.99
C ASN A 102 -16.67 -17.90 -6.20
N PRO A 103 -16.22 -16.78 -6.83
CA PRO A 103 -15.41 -15.76 -6.17
C PRO A 103 -16.21 -15.02 -5.09
N PRO A 104 -15.53 -14.43 -4.09
CA PRO A 104 -16.18 -13.73 -2.99
C PRO A 104 -16.65 -12.32 -3.37
N ILE A 105 -16.16 -11.77 -4.49
CA ILE A 105 -16.50 -10.46 -5.04
C ILE A 105 -16.70 -10.57 -6.56
N SER A 106 -17.34 -9.59 -7.19
CA SER A 106 -17.48 -9.57 -8.65
C SER A 106 -16.13 -9.37 -9.34
N LEU A 107 -15.85 -10.19 -10.37
CA LEU A 107 -14.66 -10.04 -11.22
C LEU A 107 -14.86 -9.04 -12.37
N GLN A 108 -16.10 -8.56 -12.55
CA GLN A 108 -16.47 -7.65 -13.64
C GLN A 108 -16.76 -6.25 -13.11
N VAL A 109 -16.53 -5.26 -13.97
CA VAL A 109 -16.91 -3.87 -13.72
C VAL A 109 -18.44 -3.79 -13.73
N HIS A 110 -19.01 -3.22 -12.68
CA HIS A 110 -20.46 -3.17 -12.48
C HIS A 110 -20.94 -1.87 -11.82
N HIS A 111 -20.04 -1.03 -11.33
CA HIS A 111 -20.40 0.34 -10.96
C HIS A 111 -20.81 1.15 -12.18
N ASP A 112 -21.63 2.18 -11.96
CA ASP A 112 -21.83 3.25 -12.93
C ASP A 112 -20.49 3.94 -13.19
N MET A 113 -20.02 3.93 -14.43
CA MET A 113 -18.76 4.53 -14.87
C MET A 113 -18.95 5.85 -15.63
N THR A 114 -20.19 6.38 -15.64
CA THR A 114 -20.58 7.59 -16.39
C THR A 114 -20.59 8.86 -15.53
N ALA A 115 -20.41 8.75 -14.21
CA ALA A 115 -20.28 9.91 -13.34
C ALA A 115 -18.91 10.62 -13.54
N PRO A 116 -18.77 11.90 -13.16
CA PRO A 116 -17.50 12.62 -13.23
C PRO A 116 -16.34 11.94 -12.49
N LEU A 117 -15.09 12.08 -12.97
CA LEU A 117 -13.90 11.48 -12.35
C LEU A 117 -13.78 11.75 -10.83
N GLN A 118 -14.16 12.94 -10.35
CA GLN A 118 -14.10 13.26 -8.92
C GLN A 118 -15.06 12.45 -8.04
N HIS A 119 -15.94 11.64 -8.62
CA HIS A 119 -16.87 10.75 -7.94
C HIS A 119 -16.34 9.32 -7.75
N TYR A 120 -15.07 9.09 -8.08
CA TYR A 120 -14.43 7.78 -7.91
C TYR A 120 -13.20 7.91 -7.02
N PHE A 121 -12.96 6.92 -6.18
CA PHE A 121 -11.63 6.61 -5.69
C PHE A 121 -10.79 6.06 -6.84
N ILE A 122 -9.53 6.49 -6.92
CA ILE A 122 -8.62 6.23 -8.03
C ILE A 122 -7.36 5.58 -7.49
N TYR A 123 -7.05 4.39 -7.99
CA TYR A 123 -5.88 3.62 -7.59
C TYR A 123 -4.62 4.39 -7.99
N THR A 124 -3.88 4.94 -7.04
CA THR A 124 -2.81 5.91 -7.31
C THR A 124 -1.46 5.47 -6.71
N GLY A 125 -0.41 5.50 -7.51
CA GLY A 125 0.98 5.35 -7.06
C GLY A 125 1.63 6.71 -6.73
N HIS A 126 2.55 6.70 -5.77
CA HIS A 126 3.45 7.80 -5.43
C HIS A 126 4.86 7.48 -5.94
N ASN A 127 5.56 8.46 -6.51
CA ASN A 127 6.91 8.31 -7.09
C ASN A 127 7.06 7.00 -7.85
N SER A 128 6.18 6.79 -8.84
CA SER A 128 5.94 5.48 -9.47
C SER A 128 7.13 4.92 -10.24
N TYR A 129 8.19 5.71 -10.37
CA TYR A 129 9.45 5.38 -11.02
C TYR A 129 10.50 4.78 -10.05
N LEU A 130 10.30 4.87 -8.73
CA LEU A 130 11.27 4.38 -7.76
C LEU A 130 11.24 2.85 -7.61
N THR A 131 12.41 2.23 -7.61
CA THR A 131 12.57 0.78 -7.41
C THR A 131 12.66 0.38 -5.93
N GLY A 132 12.92 1.33 -5.03
CA GLY A 132 13.07 1.08 -3.59
C GLY A 132 12.84 2.33 -2.73
N ASN A 133 13.83 2.67 -1.92
CA ASN A 133 13.81 3.80 -0.98
C ASN A 133 13.82 5.18 -1.70
N GLN A 134 13.46 6.25 -0.98
CA GLN A 134 13.35 7.60 -1.55
C GLN A 134 14.71 8.32 -1.72
N LEU A 135 15.83 7.81 -1.20
CA LEU A 135 17.09 8.56 -1.13
C LEU A 135 18.14 8.12 -2.13
N SER A 136 18.26 6.82 -2.39
CA SER A 136 19.39 6.24 -3.12
C SER A 136 19.01 5.08 -4.03
N SER A 137 17.74 4.67 -4.06
CA SER A 137 17.32 3.60 -4.98
C SER A 137 17.33 4.05 -6.44
N ASP A 138 17.39 3.09 -7.35
CA ASP A 138 17.34 3.39 -8.78
C ASP A 138 15.95 3.82 -9.22
N CYS A 139 15.89 4.67 -10.26
CA CYS A 139 14.65 4.95 -10.98
C CYS A 139 14.55 4.06 -12.23
N SER A 140 13.35 3.55 -12.50
CA SER A 140 13.06 2.75 -13.68
C SER A 140 11.58 2.83 -14.06
N GLU A 141 11.29 2.46 -15.30
CA GLU A 141 9.95 2.19 -15.81
C GLU A 141 9.32 0.89 -15.28
N ILE A 142 10.11 -0.06 -14.74
CA ILE A 142 9.60 -1.36 -14.29
C ILE A 142 8.54 -1.23 -13.16
N PRO A 143 8.72 -0.39 -12.12
CA PRO A 143 7.68 -0.19 -11.11
C PRO A 143 6.40 0.43 -11.69
N ILE A 144 6.50 1.25 -12.75
CA ILE A 144 5.34 1.80 -13.48
C ILE A 144 4.59 0.67 -14.19
N ILE A 145 5.30 -0.22 -14.88
CA ILE A 145 4.70 -1.39 -15.55
C ILE A 145 3.96 -2.26 -14.53
N ASN A 146 4.63 -2.62 -13.43
CA ASN A 146 4.05 -3.43 -12.36
C ASN A 146 2.80 -2.78 -11.74
N ALA A 147 2.82 -1.45 -11.56
CA ALA A 147 1.67 -0.69 -11.07
C ALA A 147 0.48 -0.77 -12.05
N LEU A 148 0.71 -0.55 -13.35
CA LEU A 148 -0.33 -0.60 -14.37
C LEU A 148 -0.95 -2.00 -14.53
N GLU A 149 -0.13 -3.06 -14.50
CA GLU A 149 -0.60 -4.46 -14.54
C GLU A 149 -1.44 -4.84 -13.31
N ARG A 150 -1.16 -4.23 -12.15
CA ARG A 150 -1.98 -4.36 -10.93
C ARG A 150 -3.28 -3.57 -10.96
N GLY A 151 -3.44 -2.67 -11.94
CA GLY A 151 -4.64 -1.84 -12.08
C GLY A 151 -4.51 -0.41 -11.55
N VAL A 152 -3.32 0.06 -11.17
CA VAL A 152 -3.08 1.47 -10.79
C VAL A 152 -3.41 2.39 -11.97
N ARG A 153 -4.16 3.46 -11.72
CA ARG A 153 -4.62 4.43 -12.72
C ARG A 153 -4.00 5.82 -12.54
N GLY A 154 -3.46 6.16 -11.38
CA GLY A 154 -2.67 7.36 -11.16
C GLY A 154 -1.17 7.04 -11.09
N ILE A 155 -0.38 7.59 -12.02
CA ILE A 155 1.07 7.44 -12.09
C ILE A 155 1.73 8.79 -11.86
N GLU A 156 2.79 8.84 -11.05
CA GLU A 156 3.57 10.06 -10.78
C GLU A 156 4.96 10.00 -11.41
N LEU A 157 5.37 11.11 -12.04
CA LEU A 157 6.69 11.30 -12.64
C LEU A 157 7.23 12.69 -12.26
N ASP A 158 8.44 12.72 -11.69
CA ASP A 158 9.10 13.95 -11.28
C ASP A 158 10.13 14.33 -12.34
N LEU A 159 9.85 15.42 -13.04
CA LEU A 159 10.60 15.82 -14.23
C LEU A 159 11.69 16.82 -13.87
N TRP A 160 12.93 16.44 -14.15
CA TRP A 160 14.10 17.29 -13.93
C TRP A 160 14.96 17.40 -15.20
N PRO A 161 15.64 18.53 -15.41
CA PRO A 161 16.69 18.62 -16.42
C PRO A 161 17.81 17.63 -16.12
N ASN A 162 18.39 17.02 -17.16
CA ASN A 162 19.66 16.31 -17.02
C ASN A 162 20.81 17.29 -16.70
N SER A 163 22.01 16.77 -16.38
CA SER A 163 23.16 17.61 -16.01
C SER A 163 23.57 18.63 -17.09
N ALA A 164 23.34 18.32 -18.37
CA ALA A 164 23.59 19.23 -19.50
C ALA A 164 22.46 20.23 -19.76
N LYS A 165 21.34 20.13 -19.03
CA LYS A 165 20.11 20.95 -19.16
C LYS A 165 19.49 20.93 -20.57
N ASP A 166 19.74 19.87 -21.34
CA ASP A 166 19.27 19.70 -22.72
C ASP A 166 18.27 18.55 -22.90
N LYS A 167 18.07 17.72 -21.88
CA LYS A 167 17.13 16.58 -21.87
C LYS A 167 16.38 16.49 -20.55
N VAL A 168 15.33 15.67 -20.54
CA VAL A 168 14.46 15.43 -19.38
C VAL A 168 14.68 14.05 -18.80
N HIS A 169 14.97 14.00 -17.51
CA HIS A 169 15.03 12.79 -16.70
C HIS A 169 13.89 12.75 -15.68
N VAL A 170 13.59 11.54 -15.23
CA VAL A 170 12.70 11.26 -14.11
C VAL A 170 13.54 10.76 -12.94
N LEU A 171 13.47 11.45 -11.81
CA LEU A 171 14.15 11.10 -10.56
C LEU A 171 13.56 11.84 -9.37
N HIS A 172 13.88 11.37 -8.16
CA HIS A 172 13.55 12.12 -6.96
C HIS A 172 14.61 13.21 -6.74
N GLY A 173 14.19 14.45 -6.95
CA GLY A 173 15.07 15.62 -6.96
C GLY A 173 15.85 15.79 -5.66
N ARG A 174 17.08 16.33 -5.77
CA ARG A 174 17.96 16.62 -4.62
C ARG A 174 18.31 15.38 -3.78
N THR A 175 18.21 14.17 -4.35
CA THR A 175 18.63 12.91 -3.72
C THR A 175 19.72 12.19 -4.55
N LEU A 176 20.11 10.99 -4.12
CA LEU A 176 21.09 10.12 -4.80
C LEU A 176 20.42 9.09 -5.71
N THR A 177 19.10 9.16 -5.93
CA THR A 177 18.42 8.22 -6.83
C THR A 177 18.95 8.34 -8.25
N THR A 178 19.25 7.21 -8.90
CA THR A 178 19.74 7.23 -10.29
C THR A 178 18.59 7.53 -11.25
N PRO A 179 18.78 8.43 -12.24
CA PRO A 179 17.69 8.88 -13.10
C PRO A 179 17.30 7.87 -14.17
N VAL A 180 16.03 7.92 -14.60
CA VAL A 180 15.55 7.24 -15.82
C VAL A 180 15.10 8.26 -16.86
N ARG A 181 15.24 7.95 -18.15
CA ARG A 181 14.79 8.87 -19.20
C ARG A 181 13.27 8.92 -19.30
N LEU A 182 12.71 10.11 -19.52
CA LEU A 182 11.26 10.30 -19.63
C LEU A 182 10.61 9.51 -20.77
N ASP A 183 11.28 9.43 -21.93
CA ASP A 183 10.75 8.71 -23.08
C ASP A 183 10.56 7.22 -22.80
N LYS A 184 11.45 6.62 -22.00
CA LYS A 184 11.32 5.24 -21.54
C LYS A 184 10.06 5.06 -20.68
N CYS A 185 9.83 5.96 -19.72
CA CYS A 185 8.63 5.95 -18.90
C CYS A 185 7.35 6.11 -19.75
N PHE A 186 7.33 7.06 -20.69
CA PHE A 186 6.18 7.27 -21.58
C PHE A 186 5.92 6.07 -22.49
N GLN A 187 6.95 5.42 -23.03
CA GLN A 187 6.80 4.19 -23.82
C GLN A 187 6.16 3.07 -23.00
N SER A 188 6.62 2.85 -21.76
CA SER A 188 6.02 1.87 -20.86
C SER A 188 4.58 2.21 -20.50
N ILE A 189 4.27 3.48 -20.20
CA ILE A 189 2.88 3.90 -19.95
C ILE A 189 2.03 3.62 -21.20
N ARG A 190 2.46 4.00 -22.40
CA ARG A 190 1.72 3.74 -23.65
C ARG A 190 1.41 2.25 -23.82
N GLN A 191 2.39 1.38 -23.58
CA GLN A 191 2.27 -0.05 -23.79
C GLN A 191 1.38 -0.74 -22.75
N TYR A 192 1.46 -0.33 -21.48
CA TYR A 192 0.83 -1.05 -20.37
C TYR A 192 -0.40 -0.37 -19.78
N ALA A 193 -0.69 0.89 -20.16
CA ALA A 193 -1.79 1.68 -19.60
C ALA A 193 -3.11 0.91 -19.55
N PHE A 194 -3.43 0.14 -20.58
CA PHE A 194 -4.75 -0.48 -20.72
C PHE A 194 -4.75 -2.01 -20.67
N VAL A 195 -3.66 -2.65 -20.20
CA VAL A 195 -3.56 -4.11 -20.09
C VAL A 195 -4.55 -4.67 -19.06
N LYS A 196 -4.67 -4.00 -17.90
CA LYS A 196 -5.57 -4.44 -16.82
C LYS A 196 -6.96 -3.85 -16.89
N SER A 197 -7.10 -2.63 -17.43
CA SER A 197 -8.32 -1.84 -17.36
C SER A 197 -8.44 -0.91 -18.58
N PRO A 198 -9.62 -0.76 -19.21
CA PRO A 198 -9.80 0.16 -20.33
C PRO A 198 -9.93 1.62 -19.87
N TYR A 199 -10.11 1.88 -18.57
CA TYR A 199 -10.36 3.21 -18.02
C TYR A 199 -9.09 4.08 -17.98
N PRO A 200 -9.22 5.41 -17.93
CA PRO A 200 -8.11 6.33 -18.14
C PRO A 200 -6.94 6.14 -17.18
N VAL A 201 -5.74 6.47 -17.65
CA VAL A 201 -4.54 6.64 -16.82
C VAL A 201 -4.26 8.13 -16.63
N ILE A 202 -4.18 8.59 -15.39
CA ILE A 202 -3.80 9.95 -15.03
C ILE A 202 -2.29 9.96 -14.75
N VAL A 203 -1.52 10.68 -15.55
CA VAL A 203 -0.09 10.90 -15.33
C VAL A 203 0.09 12.26 -14.66
N THR A 204 0.49 12.23 -13.39
CA THR A 204 0.84 13.42 -12.61
C THR A 204 2.30 13.76 -12.86
N LEU A 205 2.55 14.96 -13.38
CA LEU A 205 3.90 15.47 -13.62
C LEU A 205 4.27 16.49 -12.54
N GLU A 206 5.34 16.22 -11.80
CA GLU A 206 6.00 17.23 -10.98
C GLU A 206 7.06 17.95 -11.83
N ASP A 207 6.76 19.18 -12.25
CA ASP A 207 7.52 19.88 -13.29
C ASP A 207 8.56 20.84 -12.70
N HIS A 208 9.85 20.47 -12.82
CA HIS A 208 11.01 21.30 -12.46
C HIS A 208 11.78 21.79 -13.71
N LEU A 209 11.10 21.89 -14.85
CA LEU A 209 11.72 22.14 -16.15
C LEU A 209 11.69 23.60 -16.59
N THR A 210 12.63 23.97 -17.46
CA THR A 210 12.61 25.23 -18.21
C THR A 210 11.54 25.23 -19.31
N PRO A 211 11.13 26.39 -19.85
CA PRO A 211 10.13 26.45 -20.93
C PRO A 211 10.49 25.63 -22.18
N SER A 212 11.76 25.58 -22.57
CA SER A 212 12.22 24.79 -23.72
C SER A 212 12.08 23.28 -23.48
N LEU A 213 12.43 22.82 -22.27
CA LEU A 213 12.28 21.42 -21.88
C LEU A 213 10.80 21.03 -21.74
N ARG A 214 9.93 21.92 -21.25
CA ARG A 214 8.48 21.69 -21.24
C ARG A 214 7.90 21.48 -22.64
N GLU A 215 8.36 22.25 -23.63
CA GLU A 215 7.96 22.05 -25.02
C GLU A 215 8.43 20.68 -25.54
N MET A 216 9.65 20.27 -25.17
CA MET A 216 10.15 18.91 -25.47
C MET A 216 9.28 17.82 -24.83
N VAL A 217 8.83 17.99 -23.58
CA VAL A 217 7.89 17.05 -22.94
C VAL A 217 6.56 17.00 -23.70
N ALA A 218 6.04 18.15 -24.13
CA ALA A 218 4.82 18.20 -24.92
C ALA A 218 4.96 17.45 -26.24
N GLU A 219 6.08 17.63 -26.93
CA GLU A 219 6.40 16.91 -28.17
C GLU A 219 6.50 15.41 -27.94
N MET A 220 7.25 14.98 -26.91
CA MET A 220 7.36 13.58 -26.53
C MET A 220 5.99 12.97 -26.21
N ALA A 221 5.15 13.64 -25.42
CA ALA A 221 3.82 13.16 -25.08
C ALA A 221 2.93 13.01 -26.33
N ILE A 222 2.93 14.01 -27.22
CA ILE A 222 2.15 13.97 -28.46
C ILE A 222 2.62 12.83 -29.36
N GLN A 223 3.93 12.66 -29.54
CA GLN A 223 4.49 11.62 -30.40
C GLN A 223 4.30 10.21 -29.82
N ILE A 224 4.58 10.03 -28.53
CA ILE A 224 4.55 8.71 -27.90
C ILE A 224 3.11 8.28 -27.60
N PHE A 225 2.26 9.14 -27.03
CA PHE A 225 0.89 8.74 -26.70
C PHE A 225 -0.06 8.83 -27.91
N GLY A 226 0.17 9.74 -28.85
CA GLY A 226 -0.63 9.87 -30.06
C GLY A 226 -2.12 10.00 -29.74
N GLU A 227 -2.94 9.12 -30.33
CA GLU A 227 -4.40 9.08 -30.14
C GLU A 227 -4.84 8.72 -28.72
N LEU A 228 -3.95 8.15 -27.91
CA LEU A 228 -4.23 7.85 -26.51
C LEU A 228 -4.16 9.12 -25.64
N LEU A 229 -3.57 10.22 -26.10
CA LEU A 229 -3.44 11.44 -25.31
C LEU A 229 -4.76 12.22 -25.31
N TYR A 230 -5.30 12.48 -24.13
CA TYR A 230 -6.48 13.33 -23.98
C TYR A 230 -6.12 14.81 -24.09
N TYR A 231 -6.91 15.54 -24.87
CA TYR A 231 -6.86 16.99 -24.97
C TYR A 231 -8.10 17.59 -24.32
N PRO A 232 -7.97 18.46 -23.30
CA PRO A 232 -9.12 19.13 -22.72
C PRO A 232 -9.77 20.05 -23.76
N GLU A 233 -11.09 19.95 -23.89
CA GLU A 233 -11.86 20.86 -24.72
C GLU A 233 -11.79 22.31 -24.17
N PRO A 234 -11.87 23.34 -25.03
CA PRO A 234 -11.94 24.73 -24.56
C PRO A 234 -13.30 25.01 -23.89
N GLY A 235 -13.30 25.32 -22.59
CA GLY A 235 -14.53 25.68 -21.86
C GLY A 235 -14.34 25.70 -20.34
N VAL A 236 -15.32 26.27 -19.62
CA VAL A 236 -15.44 26.11 -18.17
C VAL A 236 -16.22 24.82 -17.93
N PHE A 237 -15.55 23.81 -17.40
CA PHE A 237 -16.20 22.58 -16.99
C PHE A 237 -16.42 22.59 -15.48
N ASP A 238 -17.69 22.53 -15.10
CA ASP A 238 -18.13 22.37 -13.70
C ASP A 238 -17.83 20.95 -13.17
N ALA A 239 -17.42 20.02 -14.04
CA ALA A 239 -17.08 18.64 -13.72
C ALA A 239 -16.02 18.06 -14.68
N LEU A 240 -15.18 17.12 -14.20
CA LEU A 240 -14.29 16.36 -15.09
C LEU A 240 -15.09 15.33 -15.89
N PRO A 241 -14.63 14.94 -17.10
CA PRO A 241 -15.24 13.84 -17.83
C PRO A 241 -15.26 12.54 -17.01
N SER A 242 -16.13 11.61 -17.36
CA SER A 242 -16.26 10.34 -16.67
C SER A 242 -15.16 9.35 -17.03
N PRO A 243 -14.90 8.31 -16.21
CA PRO A 243 -14.02 7.21 -16.61
C PRO A 243 -14.45 6.59 -17.95
N ASP A 244 -15.75 6.43 -18.19
CA ASP A 244 -16.28 5.84 -19.43
C ASP A 244 -15.99 6.73 -20.65
N ALA A 245 -16.19 8.05 -20.53
CA ALA A 245 -15.90 9.02 -21.60
C ALA A 245 -14.40 9.12 -21.94
N LEU A 246 -13.53 8.71 -21.01
CA LEU A 246 -12.08 8.76 -21.14
C LEU A 246 -11.46 7.36 -21.32
N LYS A 247 -12.24 6.36 -21.74
CA LYS A 247 -11.71 5.03 -22.04
C LYS A 247 -10.57 5.11 -23.05
N HIS A 248 -9.50 4.35 -22.78
CA HIS A 248 -8.28 4.30 -23.58
C HIS A 248 -7.56 5.65 -23.73
N GLN A 249 -7.78 6.58 -22.80
CA GLN A 249 -7.12 7.87 -22.77
C GLN A 249 -6.12 8.01 -21.62
N ILE A 250 -5.03 8.74 -21.88
CA ILE A 250 -3.98 9.14 -20.96
C ILE A 250 -4.17 10.64 -20.71
N VAL A 251 -4.33 10.99 -19.45
CA VAL A 251 -4.70 12.32 -18.98
C VAL A 251 -3.51 12.92 -18.23
N LEU A 252 -3.01 14.08 -18.67
CA LEU A 252 -1.93 14.77 -17.97
C LEU A 252 -2.47 15.69 -16.87
N SER A 253 -1.86 15.62 -15.68
CA SER A 253 -2.14 16.49 -14.54
C SER A 253 -0.87 17.14 -14.01
N THR A 254 -0.85 18.47 -13.93
CA THR A 254 0.29 19.21 -13.35
C THR A 254 -0.14 20.63 -12.95
N LYS A 255 0.78 21.36 -12.29
CA LYS A 255 0.63 22.79 -12.01
C LYS A 255 0.82 23.57 -13.32
N PRO A 256 -0.11 24.46 -13.71
CA PRO A 256 0.10 25.31 -14.88
C PRO A 256 1.34 26.24 -14.68
N PRO A 257 2.15 26.50 -15.72
CA PRO A 257 3.31 27.39 -15.63
C PRO A 257 3.00 28.83 -15.14
N LYS A 258 3.90 29.42 -14.34
CA LYS A 258 3.73 30.74 -13.67
C LYS A 258 3.53 31.91 -14.65
N GLU A 259 4.24 31.93 -15.78
CA GLU A 259 4.19 32.97 -16.84
C GLU A 259 2.77 33.33 -17.32
N TYR A 260 1.80 32.44 -17.10
CA TYR A 260 0.41 32.64 -17.47
C TYR A 260 -0.49 33.17 -16.33
N LEU A 261 -0.16 32.94 -15.06
CA LEU A 261 -0.97 33.40 -13.92
C LEU A 261 -1.07 34.93 -13.89
N ASP A 262 -0.04 35.62 -14.40
CA ASP A 262 -0.02 37.08 -14.50
C ASP A 262 -0.85 37.62 -15.67
N SER A 263 -1.11 36.80 -16.70
CA SER A 263 -1.94 37.19 -17.85
C SER A 263 -3.46 37.10 -17.61
N ILE A 264 -3.90 36.45 -16.52
CA ILE A 264 -5.32 36.34 -16.12
C ILE A 264 -5.69 37.33 -15.00
N LYS A 265 -4.74 38.09 -14.45
CA LYS A 265 -5.07 39.14 -13.48
C LYS A 265 -5.91 40.22 -14.19
N PRO A 266 -7.17 40.48 -13.81
CA PRO A 266 -7.89 41.64 -14.32
C PRO A 266 -7.11 42.89 -13.90
N ALA A 267 -6.89 43.81 -14.84
CA ALA A 267 -6.23 45.08 -14.58
C ALA A 267 -6.99 45.81 -13.46
N LYS A 268 -6.45 45.77 -12.24
CA LYS A 268 -6.88 46.67 -11.18
C LYS A 268 -6.33 48.05 -11.53
N GLU A 269 -7.23 48.97 -11.85
CA GLU A 269 -6.93 50.40 -11.80
C GLU A 269 -6.34 50.72 -10.42
N SER A 270 -5.11 51.22 -10.43
CA SER A 270 -4.43 51.76 -9.26
C SER A 270 -5.13 53.06 -8.83
N LEU A 271 -5.99 52.99 -7.83
CA LEU A 271 -6.32 54.15 -7.02
C LEU A 271 -5.24 54.27 -5.94
N GLU A 272 -4.30 55.18 -6.17
CA GLU A 272 -3.36 55.65 -5.16
C GLU A 272 -4.15 56.38 -4.06
N ILE A 273 -4.19 55.82 -2.85
CA ILE A 273 -4.51 56.58 -1.64
C ILE A 273 -3.17 56.90 -0.99
N LYS A 274 -2.83 58.19 -0.98
CA LYS A 274 -1.73 58.76 -0.21
C LYS A 274 -2.18 58.92 1.24
N ASP A 275 -1.63 58.14 2.15
CA ASP A 275 -1.68 58.44 3.57
C ASP A 275 -0.41 59.21 3.96
N GLU A 276 -0.57 60.53 4.14
CA GLU A 276 0.32 61.34 4.96
C GLU A 276 -0.40 61.64 6.27
N ALA A 277 0.21 61.25 7.40
CA ALA A 277 -0.08 61.86 8.69
C ALA A 277 1.20 61.92 9.52
N GLU A 278 1.60 63.16 9.80
CA GLU A 278 2.75 63.56 10.58
C GLU A 278 2.64 63.19 12.07
N ILE A 279 3.82 63.21 12.68
CA ILE A 279 4.15 63.02 14.09
C ILE A 279 3.71 64.26 14.91
N ASP A 280 3.12 64.06 16.09
CA ASP A 280 3.41 64.94 17.23
C ASP A 280 3.41 64.17 18.56
N GLN A 281 4.42 64.45 19.37
CA GLN A 281 4.67 63.92 20.71
C GLN A 281 4.25 64.96 21.75
N GLY A 282 3.59 64.56 22.85
CA GLY A 282 3.62 65.41 24.04
C GLY A 282 2.53 65.20 25.10
N ASN A 283 2.91 64.46 26.15
CA ASN A 283 2.67 64.70 27.58
C ASN A 283 1.24 64.89 28.16
N ASN A 284 0.88 63.91 28.99
CA ASN A 284 0.47 64.00 30.40
C ASN A 284 -0.16 65.31 30.93
N SER A 285 -1.37 65.17 31.47
CA SER A 285 -1.72 65.73 32.78
C SER A 285 -2.84 64.92 33.46
N ASN A 286 -2.58 64.59 34.74
CA ASN A 286 -3.55 64.14 35.73
C ASN A 286 -4.48 65.28 36.15
N GLN A 287 -5.74 65.00 36.46
CA GLN A 287 -6.36 65.23 37.80
C GLN A 287 -7.89 65.09 37.78
N ASP A 288 -8.37 64.24 38.70
CA ASP A 288 -9.47 64.37 39.67
C ASP A 288 -10.88 64.88 39.29
N GLY A 289 -11.89 64.16 39.79
CA GLY A 289 -13.20 64.75 40.13
C GLY A 289 -14.44 63.86 40.01
N ASP A 290 -14.58 62.90 40.92
CA ASP A 290 -15.79 62.47 41.67
C ASP A 290 -17.23 62.30 41.09
N GLU A 291 -17.84 61.23 41.63
CA GLU A 291 -19.26 60.98 42.00
C GLU A 291 -20.29 60.32 41.03
N ALA A 292 -20.44 59.00 41.26
CA ALA A 292 -21.64 58.29 41.75
C ALA A 292 -22.83 57.92 40.81
N VAL A 293 -23.11 56.60 40.71
CA VAL A 293 -24.25 55.85 41.31
C VAL A 293 -24.58 54.58 40.48
N ASN A 294 -24.54 53.42 41.16
CA ASN A 294 -25.30 52.14 41.08
C ASN A 294 -25.91 51.62 39.76
N ASP A 295 -26.09 50.32 39.50
CA ASP A 295 -26.01 49.09 40.30
C ASP A 295 -25.95 47.88 39.34
N ASN A 296 -25.19 46.84 39.72
CA ASN A 296 -25.52 45.40 39.74
C ASN A 296 -26.26 44.74 38.55
N THR A 297 -25.91 43.53 38.06
CA THR A 297 -25.36 42.28 38.64
C THR A 297 -24.83 41.43 37.46
N GLY A 298 -23.92 40.47 37.54
CA GLY A 298 -23.28 39.76 38.63
C GLY A 298 -22.73 38.44 38.06
N PHE A 299 -21.46 38.14 38.28
CA PHE A 299 -20.82 36.82 38.23
C PHE A 299 -19.36 37.01 38.64
N GLN A 300 -18.78 35.98 39.27
CA GLN A 300 -17.34 35.70 39.52
C GLN A 300 -16.98 35.68 41.01
N LYS A 301 -16.06 34.85 41.51
CA LYS A 301 -15.23 33.70 41.07
C LYS A 301 -14.29 33.47 42.26
N SER A 302 -13.59 32.33 42.28
CA SER A 302 -12.26 32.13 42.93
C SER A 302 -12.19 32.29 44.45
N ASN A 303 -11.25 31.74 45.21
CA ASN A 303 -10.06 30.88 45.06
C ASN A 303 -9.71 30.52 46.52
N SER A 304 -9.03 29.40 46.76
CA SER A 304 -7.73 29.36 47.45
C SER A 304 -7.48 28.01 48.10
N ASP A 305 -6.29 27.50 47.84
CA ASP A 305 -5.69 26.26 48.30
C ASP A 305 -5.34 26.23 49.81
N THR A 306 -4.88 25.02 50.19
CA THR A 306 -4.00 24.59 51.29
C THR A 306 -4.61 24.43 52.68
N ASP A 307 -4.78 23.18 53.15
CA ASP A 307 -3.77 22.49 53.98
C ASP A 307 -4.19 21.03 54.31
N ASP A 308 -3.21 20.12 54.24
CA ASP A 308 -3.27 18.71 54.69
C ASP A 308 -3.10 18.60 56.21
N GLU A 309 -3.83 17.69 56.86
CA GLU A 309 -3.30 16.55 57.63
C GLU A 309 -4.21 16.06 58.79
N GLU A 310 -4.10 14.73 58.99
CA GLU A 310 -4.29 13.93 60.21
C GLU A 310 -5.62 13.20 60.51
N ARG A 311 -5.49 11.87 60.42
CA ARG A 311 -5.79 10.81 61.41
C ARG A 311 -7.20 10.21 61.56
N GLY A 312 -7.28 9.02 60.94
CA GLY A 312 -7.85 7.73 61.35
C GLY A 312 -8.56 7.51 62.70
N SER A 313 -9.57 6.62 62.66
CA SER A 313 -9.67 5.41 63.51
C SER A 313 -10.94 4.58 63.20
N ASP A 314 -10.75 3.27 63.00
CA ASP A 314 -11.47 2.10 63.56
C ASP A 314 -13.00 2.11 63.78
N SER A 315 -13.80 1.05 63.61
CA SER A 315 -13.57 -0.40 63.51
C SER A 315 -14.92 -1.19 63.40
N HIS A 316 -14.80 -2.52 63.23
CA HIS A 316 -15.70 -3.66 63.57
C HIS A 316 -16.57 -4.31 62.48
N ARG A 317 -16.78 -5.65 62.39
CA ARG A 317 -16.10 -6.91 62.82
C ARG A 317 -17.03 -8.10 62.43
N SER A 318 -16.46 -9.24 61.98
CA SER A 318 -16.82 -10.66 62.29
C SER A 318 -16.53 -11.55 61.05
N SER A 319 -15.64 -12.56 60.97
CA SER A 319 -15.12 -13.66 61.81
C SER A 319 -15.81 -15.02 61.61
N LYS A 320 -15.10 -15.99 60.99
CA LYS A 320 -14.72 -17.32 61.57
C LYS A 320 -13.99 -18.22 60.55
N GLN A 321 -13.11 -19.06 61.09
CA GLN A 321 -12.06 -19.87 60.45
C GLN A 321 -12.07 -21.28 61.08
N LEU A 322 -11.72 -22.33 60.31
CA LEU A 322 -11.22 -23.69 60.71
C LEU A 322 -11.18 -24.55 59.41
N GLY A 323 -10.18 -25.37 59.03
CA GLY A 323 -8.85 -25.74 59.53
C GLY A 323 -8.20 -26.82 58.61
N GLN A 324 -6.87 -26.75 58.48
CA GLN A 324 -5.82 -27.79 58.28
C GLN A 324 -5.86 -28.90 57.19
N GLY A 325 -4.73 -29.07 56.48
CA GLY A 325 -4.29 -30.34 55.84
C GLY A 325 -3.10 -30.21 54.85
N PHE A 326 -1.92 -30.68 55.24
CA PHE A 326 -0.62 -30.65 54.53
C PHE A 326 -0.53 -31.56 53.27
N LYS A 327 0.26 -31.16 52.25
CA LYS A 327 1.58 -31.78 51.89
C LYS A 327 2.27 -31.11 50.69
N ARG A 328 3.59 -30.92 50.84
CA ARG A 328 4.60 -30.47 49.87
C ARG A 328 5.14 -31.64 49.03
N SER A 329 5.57 -31.36 47.80
CA SER A 329 6.78 -31.95 47.20
C SER A 329 7.32 -31.08 46.06
N ASN A 330 8.56 -30.60 46.23
CA ASN A 330 9.42 -29.99 45.21
C ASN A 330 10.00 -31.07 44.28
N ALA A 331 10.34 -30.73 43.03
CA ALA A 331 11.72 -30.80 42.53
C ALA A 331 11.83 -30.36 41.05
N ILE A 332 12.96 -29.70 40.79
CA ILE A 332 13.47 -29.10 39.56
C ILE A 332 14.47 -30.08 38.91
N HIS A 333 14.55 -30.09 37.57
CA HIS A 333 15.77 -30.17 36.73
C HIS A 333 15.32 -30.10 35.26
N SER A 334 15.56 -29.06 34.45
CA SER A 334 16.81 -28.45 33.98
C SER A 334 17.75 -29.42 33.24
N ALA A 335 17.73 -29.39 31.91
CA ALA A 335 18.88 -29.74 31.08
C ALA A 335 18.83 -28.91 29.78
N ALA A 336 19.60 -27.82 29.77
CA ALA A 336 20.03 -27.12 28.58
C ALA A 336 21.24 -27.84 27.99
N LEU A 337 21.34 -27.93 26.67
CA LEU A 337 22.60 -28.20 25.98
C LEU A 337 22.72 -27.29 24.76
N LYS A 338 23.68 -26.37 24.84
CA LYS A 338 24.27 -25.61 23.73
C LYS A 338 25.17 -26.52 22.91
N VAL A 339 25.07 -26.46 21.59
CA VAL A 339 26.17 -26.71 20.64
C VAL A 339 25.96 -25.79 19.44
N GLU A 340 26.94 -24.96 19.09
CA GLU A 340 27.06 -24.26 17.80
C GLU A 340 28.21 -24.91 16.96
N PRO A 341 28.47 -24.52 15.70
CA PRO A 341 27.97 -25.15 14.48
C PRO A 341 29.13 -25.69 13.61
N PRO A 342 28.85 -26.07 12.35
CA PRO A 342 29.75 -25.66 11.27
C PRO A 342 29.04 -24.99 10.08
N ASN A 343 29.56 -23.82 9.69
CA ASN A 343 29.51 -23.17 8.36
C ASN A 343 29.91 -24.15 7.22
N ASP A 344 29.61 -23.99 5.93
CA ASP A 344 28.79 -23.10 5.10
C ASP A 344 28.77 -23.70 3.66
N LEU A 345 27.91 -23.13 2.79
CA LEU A 345 27.90 -23.09 1.31
C LEU A 345 27.25 -24.29 0.57
N ALA A 346 26.05 -24.18 -0.02
CA ALA A 346 25.52 -23.31 -1.09
C ALA A 346 25.81 -23.83 -2.51
N GLU A 347 24.77 -23.94 -3.35
CA GLU A 347 24.92 -23.87 -4.80
C GLU A 347 23.86 -22.97 -5.42
N GLY A 348 24.32 -21.74 -5.71
CA GLY A 348 23.85 -20.94 -6.83
C GLY A 348 24.83 -21.10 -8.00
N CYS A 349 24.28 -20.98 -9.20
CA CYS A 349 24.90 -20.98 -10.52
C CYS A 349 26.31 -20.35 -10.58
N SER A 350 27.28 -21.07 -11.16
CA SER A 350 28.58 -20.52 -11.56
C SER A 350 28.95 -20.97 -12.97
N ILE A 351 29.56 -20.03 -13.70
CA ILE A 351 30.07 -20.11 -15.06
C ILE A 351 31.51 -20.63 -14.97
N ASP A 352 31.84 -21.65 -15.76
CA ASP A 352 33.18 -22.26 -15.84
C ASP A 352 34.13 -21.47 -16.75
N THR A 353 35.40 -21.34 -16.32
CA THR A 353 36.57 -21.42 -17.22
C THR A 353 37.78 -22.03 -16.52
N ASP A 354 38.11 -23.24 -17.00
CA ASP A 354 39.41 -23.71 -17.50
C ASP A 354 40.48 -24.44 -16.63
N LEU A 355 40.79 -25.62 -17.18
CA LEU A 355 42.10 -26.29 -17.37
C LEU A 355 42.85 -26.88 -16.15
N SER A 356 42.85 -28.23 -16.03
CA SER A 356 43.85 -29.10 -16.69
C SER A 356 43.96 -30.53 -16.10
N SER A 357 44.35 -31.46 -16.99
CA SER A 357 44.94 -32.81 -16.78
C SER A 357 44.02 -33.91 -16.22
N GLN A 358 43.60 -34.95 -16.96
CA GLN A 358 44.26 -36.01 -17.77
C GLN A 358 44.17 -37.38 -17.06
N LEU A 359 43.92 -38.42 -17.88
CA LEU A 359 43.90 -39.87 -17.62
C LEU A 359 42.55 -40.40 -17.07
N GLY A 360 41.85 -41.37 -17.68
CA GLY A 360 42.07 -42.23 -18.84
C GLY A 360 41.01 -43.36 -18.83
N GLU A 361 40.72 -43.92 -20.01
CA GLU A 361 40.05 -45.23 -20.27
C GLU A 361 38.55 -45.33 -19.88
N SER A 362 37.64 -45.96 -20.64
CA SER A 362 37.67 -46.75 -21.88
C SER A 362 36.23 -46.92 -22.42
N ASP A 363 36.14 -47.05 -23.75
CA ASP A 363 35.23 -47.87 -24.57
C ASP A 363 33.72 -47.99 -24.24
N GLU A 364 32.83 -47.56 -25.16
CA GLU A 364 32.22 -48.45 -26.17
C GLU A 364 31.16 -47.73 -27.06
N HIS A 365 31.46 -47.76 -28.37
CA HIS A 365 30.63 -48.00 -29.56
C HIS A 365 29.21 -47.40 -29.80
N ALA A 366 29.17 -46.80 -31.01
CA ALA A 366 28.16 -46.88 -32.08
C ALA A 366 26.99 -45.87 -32.03
N GLY A 367 26.71 -45.09 -33.08
CA GLY A 367 27.31 -45.04 -34.40
C GLY A 367 26.48 -44.16 -35.35
N LEU A 368 27.00 -44.08 -36.57
CA LEU A 368 26.38 -43.69 -37.84
C LEU A 368 26.56 -42.24 -38.33
N THR A 369 27.45 -42.20 -39.34
CA THR A 369 27.34 -41.50 -40.64
C THR A 369 27.42 -39.98 -40.67
N LYS A 370 28.06 -39.34 -41.65
CA LYS A 370 29.10 -39.62 -42.66
C LYS A 370 29.13 -38.32 -43.50
N ASN A 371 30.28 -38.08 -44.14
CA ASN A 371 30.50 -37.14 -45.26
C ASN A 371 30.66 -35.67 -44.85
N SER A 372 31.59 -34.89 -45.38
CA SER A 372 32.61 -35.06 -46.43
C SER A 372 33.45 -33.78 -46.34
N GLU A 373 34.76 -33.91 -46.12
CA GLU A 373 35.81 -33.70 -47.13
C GLU A 373 35.96 -32.28 -47.68
N ASP A 374 37.22 -31.82 -47.56
CA ASP A 374 37.97 -30.98 -48.48
C ASP A 374 37.65 -29.47 -48.56
N SER A 375 38.63 -28.58 -48.65
CA SER A 375 40.10 -28.69 -48.64
C SER A 375 40.68 -27.28 -48.71
N SER A 376 41.97 -27.16 -48.38
CA SER A 376 42.93 -26.19 -48.92
C SER A 376 42.86 -24.74 -48.42
N LEU A 377 43.95 -23.99 -48.25
CA LEU A 377 45.40 -24.18 -48.07
C LEU A 377 45.95 -22.74 -47.93
N ASP A 378 47.06 -22.60 -47.19
CA ASP A 378 48.06 -21.51 -47.28
C ASP A 378 47.65 -20.08 -46.82
N ASN A 379 48.47 -19.30 -46.13
CA ASN A 379 49.93 -19.28 -46.11
C ASN A 379 50.49 -18.53 -44.87
N CYS A 380 51.63 -19.01 -44.39
CA CYS A 380 52.51 -18.41 -43.38
C CYS A 380 53.35 -17.26 -43.97
N ASN A 381 53.71 -16.27 -43.14
CA ASN A 381 55.10 -15.91 -42.76
C ASN A 381 55.13 -14.51 -42.08
N GLN A 382 55.63 -14.41 -40.84
CA GLN A 382 57.04 -14.13 -40.45
C GLN A 382 57.51 -12.74 -40.94
N ASN A 383 58.19 -11.86 -40.20
CA ASN A 383 58.91 -11.93 -38.92
C ASN A 383 59.37 -10.49 -38.53
N HIS A 384 59.62 -10.27 -37.23
CA HIS A 384 60.84 -9.68 -36.64
C HIS A 384 60.97 -8.24 -36.06
N PHE A 385 61.41 -8.27 -34.78
CA PHE A 385 62.33 -7.42 -33.97
C PHE A 385 61.81 -6.22 -33.14
N GLY A 386 61.93 -6.35 -31.80
CA GLY A 386 61.79 -5.33 -30.74
C GLY A 386 63.09 -4.51 -30.48
N PRO A 387 63.36 -3.93 -29.28
CA PRO A 387 62.82 -4.26 -27.93
C PRO A 387 62.45 -3.07 -27.00
N ALA A 388 62.01 -3.45 -25.79
CA ALA A 388 62.19 -2.82 -24.47
C ALA A 388 61.10 -1.90 -23.86
N ASP A 389 60.46 -2.48 -22.83
CA ASP A 389 60.24 -1.96 -21.48
C ASP A 389 58.92 -1.24 -21.05
N GLU A 390 58.47 -1.74 -19.88
CA GLU A 390 57.55 -1.21 -18.85
C GLU A 390 56.02 -1.48 -18.93
N LEU A 391 55.61 -2.42 -18.05
CA LEU A 391 54.50 -2.35 -17.06
C LEU A 391 53.34 -1.39 -17.37
N GLY A 392 52.06 -1.80 -17.45
CA GLY A 392 51.38 -2.80 -16.64
C GLY A 392 50.31 -2.14 -15.74
N LYS A 393 49.04 -2.27 -16.17
CA LYS A 393 47.77 -2.35 -15.39
C LYS A 393 47.03 -1.06 -14.95
N ASP A 394 46.02 -0.72 -15.77
CA ASP A 394 44.55 -0.84 -15.57
C ASP A 394 43.86 -0.39 -14.25
N PRO A 395 42.62 0.16 -14.34
CA PRO A 395 41.93 0.94 -13.31
C PRO A 395 40.81 0.15 -12.59
N SER A 396 40.05 0.90 -11.77
CA SER A 396 38.70 0.64 -11.24
C SER A 396 38.58 -0.14 -9.92
N LEU A 397 38.33 0.62 -8.84
CA LEU A 397 37.71 0.13 -7.62
C LEU A 397 36.24 0.59 -7.63
N ASN A 398 35.32 -0.36 -7.79
CA ASN A 398 33.92 -0.22 -7.42
C ASN A 398 33.76 -0.67 -5.97
N ILE A 399 33.31 0.23 -5.09
CA ILE A 399 32.93 -0.11 -3.71
C ILE A 399 31.42 -0.35 -3.70
N GLN A 400 31.02 -1.60 -3.48
CA GLN A 400 29.63 -2.01 -3.29
C GLN A 400 29.39 -2.15 -1.79
N ILE A 401 28.56 -1.29 -1.21
CA ILE A 401 28.15 -1.37 0.20
C ILE A 401 26.81 -2.10 0.27
N SER A 402 26.82 -3.33 0.75
CA SER A 402 25.62 -4.11 1.05
C SER A 402 25.11 -3.71 2.44
N VAL A 403 23.95 -3.05 2.52
CA VAL A 403 23.24 -2.84 3.79
C VAL A 403 22.13 -3.89 3.86
N GLN A 404 22.28 -4.87 4.76
CA GLN A 404 21.15 -5.70 5.17
C GLN A 404 20.33 -4.90 6.20
N VAL A 405 19.03 -4.74 5.94
CA VAL A 405 18.07 -4.17 6.89
C VAL A 405 17.10 -5.27 7.24
N GLU A 406 17.15 -5.75 8.49
CA GLU A 406 16.05 -6.48 9.11
C GLU A 406 15.04 -5.46 9.63
N GLU A 407 13.83 -5.44 9.03
CA GLU A 407 12.70 -4.69 9.58
C GLU A 407 11.97 -5.56 10.61
N SER A 408 11.93 -5.10 11.85
CA SER A 408 11.15 -5.69 12.93
C SER A 408 9.66 -5.36 12.74
N ASP A 409 8.81 -6.39 12.70
CA ASP A 409 7.36 -6.20 12.86
C ASP A 409 7.06 -5.52 14.21
N GLU A 410 6.51 -4.31 14.18
CA GLU A 410 5.79 -3.72 15.31
C GLU A 410 4.29 -3.99 15.13
N CYS A 411 3.81 -5.05 15.80
CA CYS A 411 2.44 -5.09 16.30
C CYS A 411 2.46 -4.46 17.69
N THR A 412 1.91 -3.25 17.86
CA THR A 412 1.55 -2.75 19.19
C THR A 412 0.07 -2.99 19.44
N GLU A 413 -0.17 -3.76 20.50
CA GLU A 413 -1.47 -4.03 21.11
C GLU A 413 -1.91 -2.80 21.91
N ASN A 414 -3.14 -2.33 21.69
CA ASN A 414 -3.76 -1.33 22.56
C ASN A 414 -4.70 -2.05 23.54
N HIS A 415 -4.28 -2.16 24.80
CA HIS A 415 -5.17 -2.34 25.94
C HIS A 415 -5.43 -0.98 26.62
N ASN A 416 -6.70 -0.68 26.86
CA ASN A 416 -7.17 0.51 27.58
C ASN A 416 -6.67 0.53 29.04
N VAL A 417 -5.89 1.55 29.42
CA VAL A 417 -5.86 2.15 30.78
C VAL A 417 -5.62 3.66 30.65
N GLU A 418 -6.30 4.44 31.49
CA GLU A 418 -6.49 5.89 31.47
C GLU A 418 -5.21 6.76 31.62
N ASN A 419 -5.24 7.92 30.94
CA ASN A 419 -4.49 9.18 31.11
C ASN A 419 -3.30 9.26 32.10
N SER A 420 -2.10 9.55 31.59
CA SER A 420 -1.41 10.84 31.82
C SER A 420 -0.02 10.93 31.12
N LYS A 421 0.24 12.12 30.56
CA LYS A 421 1.55 12.69 30.13
C LYS A 421 2.33 11.98 29.01
N SER A 422 2.27 12.61 27.84
CA SER A 422 3.15 12.39 26.69
C SER A 422 4.62 12.72 27.01
N SER A 423 5.53 11.76 26.73
CA SER A 423 6.96 12.01 26.50
C SER A 423 7.42 11.14 25.31
N PRO A 424 8.17 11.69 24.33
CA PRO A 424 8.65 10.96 23.16
C PRO A 424 10.12 10.57 23.35
N LEU A 425 10.45 9.28 23.39
CA LEU A 425 11.82 8.81 23.14
C LEU A 425 11.77 7.36 22.66
N GLY A 426 12.32 7.14 21.46
CA GLY A 426 12.48 5.84 20.84
C GLY A 426 13.51 4.94 21.53
N THR A 427 13.70 3.77 20.95
CA THR A 427 14.45 2.61 21.44
C THR A 427 15.89 2.91 21.92
N PRO A 428 16.48 2.07 22.81
CA PRO A 428 17.80 2.29 23.42
C PRO A 428 18.99 2.40 22.45
N GLU A 429 18.83 1.96 21.20
CA GLU A 429 19.84 2.13 20.14
C GLU A 429 20.00 3.59 19.70
N TYR A 430 18.96 4.42 19.91
CA TYR A 430 19.02 5.86 19.71
C TYR A 430 19.85 6.58 20.80
N GLN A 431 19.91 6.05 22.02
CA GLN A 431 20.67 6.65 23.13
C GLN A 431 22.17 6.44 23.04
N ARG A 432 22.65 5.41 22.32
CA ARG A 432 24.10 5.24 22.08
C ARG A 432 24.66 6.21 21.03
N LEU A 433 23.83 6.72 20.13
CA LEU A 433 24.21 7.75 19.16
C LEU A 433 24.19 9.16 19.75
N LEU A 434 23.41 9.41 20.79
CA LEU A 434 23.34 10.70 21.49
C LEU A 434 24.38 10.88 22.61
N ALA A 435 25.11 9.83 23.01
CA ALA A 435 26.12 9.91 24.07
C ALA A 435 27.45 10.60 23.65
N PHE A 436 27.51 11.24 22.48
CA PHE A 436 28.67 12.04 22.03
C PHE A 436 28.45 13.55 22.08
N GLN A 437 27.40 14.04 22.75
CA GLN A 437 27.15 15.46 22.93
C GLN A 437 26.90 15.83 24.40
N THR A 438 27.93 15.70 25.24
CA THR A 438 28.05 16.55 26.43
C THR A 438 29.53 16.69 26.81
N THR A 439 30.22 17.65 26.19
CA THR A 439 31.33 18.36 26.86
C THR A 439 31.43 19.75 26.27
N ASP A 440 31.14 20.74 27.13
CA ASP A 440 31.44 22.15 26.90
C ASP A 440 32.94 22.33 26.59
N VAL A 441 33.23 23.09 25.53
CA VAL A 441 34.59 23.56 25.25
C VAL A 441 34.85 24.81 26.08
N LYS A 442 35.62 24.67 27.15
CA LYS A 442 36.38 25.77 27.76
C LYS A 442 37.82 25.32 28.02
N ASP A 443 38.73 26.12 27.48
CA ASP A 443 40.14 26.33 27.84
C ASP A 443 41.06 25.10 28.00
N ALA A 444 42.01 24.96 27.07
CA ALA A 444 43.37 24.50 27.38
C ALA A 444 44.35 24.84 26.24
N GLU A 445 45.28 25.75 26.54
CA GLU A 445 46.57 25.89 25.88
C GLU A 445 47.49 24.69 26.25
N ASP A 446 48.45 24.42 25.34
CA ASP A 446 49.68 23.62 25.48
C ASP A 446 49.62 22.13 25.86
N LEU A 447 49.99 21.26 24.89
CA LEU A 447 51.21 20.42 24.96
C LEU A 447 51.40 19.57 23.67
N ASP A 448 52.67 19.40 23.33
CA ASP A 448 53.22 18.89 22.08
C ASP A 448 53.49 17.35 22.10
N VAL A 449 53.74 16.80 20.90
CA VAL A 449 54.47 15.55 20.55
C VAL A 449 53.71 14.21 20.42
N SER A 450 53.48 13.84 19.14
CA SER A 450 53.89 12.59 18.44
C SER A 450 52.84 11.68 17.77
N THR A 451 53.00 11.63 16.43
CA THR A 451 52.92 10.48 15.49
C THR A 451 51.57 9.91 15.03
N ASN A 452 51.24 10.29 13.78
CA ASN A 452 50.77 9.48 12.65
C ASN A 452 49.46 8.69 12.73
N ARG A 453 48.37 9.25 12.19
CA ARG A 453 47.60 8.61 11.10
C ARG A 453 46.65 9.55 10.35
N SER A 454 46.76 9.48 9.02
CA SER A 454 45.91 9.97 7.91
C SER A 454 44.66 10.82 8.21
N LYS A 455 44.72 12.09 7.76
CA LYS A 455 43.57 12.92 7.42
C LYS A 455 42.98 12.48 6.07
N THR A 456 41.81 11.84 6.09
CA THR A 456 40.84 11.87 4.98
C THR A 456 39.47 11.59 5.58
N GLY A 457 38.56 12.55 5.51
CA GLY A 457 37.20 12.45 6.05
C GLY A 457 36.74 13.76 6.67
N THR A 458 36.44 14.77 5.87
CA THR A 458 35.80 16.02 6.38
C THR A 458 34.90 16.74 5.36
N LEU A 459 34.42 16.05 4.31
CA LEU A 459 33.40 16.60 3.41
C LEU A 459 32.11 15.77 3.39
N GLU A 460 32.20 14.44 3.53
CA GLU A 460 31.00 13.57 3.57
C GLU A 460 30.24 13.63 4.90
N GLN A 461 30.94 13.74 6.03
CA GLN A 461 30.28 13.84 7.34
C GLN A 461 29.53 15.16 7.55
N LYS A 462 29.97 16.25 6.90
CA LYS A 462 29.23 17.53 6.92
C LYS A 462 27.99 17.50 6.04
N ARG A 463 28.00 16.74 4.92
CA ARG A 463 26.81 16.53 4.08
C ARG A 463 25.77 15.64 4.74
N LEU A 464 26.19 14.59 5.46
CA LEU A 464 25.26 13.70 6.16
C LEU A 464 24.55 14.41 7.34
N ALA A 465 25.28 15.27 8.08
CA ALA A 465 24.71 16.02 9.19
C ALA A 465 23.70 17.09 8.74
N SER A 466 23.88 17.69 7.55
CA SER A 466 22.90 18.61 6.95
C SER A 466 21.66 17.91 6.37
N LEU A 467 21.76 16.62 6.03
CA LEU A 467 20.64 15.79 5.54
C LEU A 467 19.71 15.29 6.66
N LEU A 468 20.18 15.29 7.91
CA LEU A 468 19.46 14.73 9.07
C LEU A 468 18.81 15.81 9.97
N HIS A 469 19.17 17.09 9.82
CA HIS A 469 18.50 18.19 10.50
C HIS A 469 17.23 18.57 9.74
N GLY A 470 16.08 18.06 10.20
CA GLY A 470 14.77 18.46 9.73
C GLY A 470 14.53 19.96 9.97
N TYR A 471 14.58 20.74 8.90
CA TYR A 471 13.94 22.04 8.82
C TYR A 471 12.58 21.88 8.16
N GLU A 472 11.56 22.50 8.76
CA GLU A 472 10.25 22.72 8.16
C GLU A 472 10.43 23.35 6.77
N TRP A 473 9.70 22.80 5.79
CA TRP A 473 9.75 23.28 4.41
C TRP A 473 8.84 24.50 4.29
N ASP A 474 9.40 25.68 4.51
CA ASP A 474 8.94 26.86 3.79
C ASP A 474 9.59 26.83 2.39
N ASP A 475 8.77 26.60 1.37
CA ASP A 475 9.16 26.77 -0.02
C ASP A 475 9.40 28.26 -0.31
N GLU A 476 10.54 28.80 0.12
CA GLU A 476 11.11 29.99 -0.50
C GLU A 476 11.73 29.55 -1.84
N ASP A 477 10.94 29.66 -2.90
CA ASP A 477 11.45 29.68 -4.27
C ASP A 477 12.51 30.79 -4.34
N GLU A 478 13.78 30.44 -4.55
CA GLU A 478 14.77 31.45 -4.93
C GLU A 478 14.25 32.18 -6.18
N ALA A 479 14.17 33.50 -6.06
CA ALA A 479 13.80 34.39 -7.15
C ALA A 479 14.87 34.27 -8.23
N ASP A 480 14.56 33.54 -9.31
CA ASP A 480 15.31 33.64 -10.55
C ASP A 480 15.23 35.10 -11.02
N GLU A 481 16.40 35.75 -11.12
CA GLU A 481 16.55 37.12 -11.60
C GLU A 481 15.90 37.27 -12.99
N ASP A 482 15.02 38.26 -13.10
CA ASP A 482 14.27 38.61 -14.30
C ASP A 482 15.20 38.95 -15.48
N GLU A 483 15.33 38.05 -16.47
CA GLU A 483 15.66 38.47 -17.83
C GLU A 483 14.38 38.97 -18.52
N ASP A 484 14.36 40.27 -18.79
CA ASP A 484 13.31 41.06 -19.42
C ASP A 484 12.98 40.54 -20.85
N VAL A 485 12.14 39.51 -20.98
CA VAL A 485 11.64 39.04 -22.28
C VAL A 485 10.34 39.76 -22.63
N ASN A 486 10.45 40.62 -23.65
CA ASN A 486 9.40 41.41 -24.28
C ASN A 486 7.99 40.77 -24.27
N LYS A 487 7.06 41.44 -23.57
CA LYS A 487 5.63 41.15 -23.50
C LYS A 487 4.96 41.23 -24.88
N THR A 488 4.95 40.11 -25.59
CA THR A 488 4.07 39.88 -26.74
C THR A 488 3.01 38.86 -26.31
N GLN A 489 1.73 39.04 -26.67
CA GLN A 489 0.65 38.08 -26.40
C GLN A 489 1.02 36.67 -26.88
N MET A 490 1.65 35.87 -26.02
CA MET A 490 2.07 34.52 -26.37
C MET A 490 0.86 33.58 -26.33
N LYS A 491 0.64 32.87 -27.44
CA LYS A 491 -0.26 31.72 -27.49
C LYS A 491 0.15 30.71 -26.39
N PRO A 492 -0.78 30.02 -25.73
CA PRO A 492 -0.44 29.02 -24.72
C PRO A 492 0.55 27.99 -25.26
N SER A 493 1.62 27.69 -24.50
CA SER A 493 2.59 26.64 -24.87
C SER A 493 1.88 25.32 -25.15
N ARG A 494 2.45 24.48 -26.04
CA ARG A 494 1.83 23.17 -26.35
C ARG A 494 1.67 22.35 -25.08
N TYR A 495 2.68 22.37 -24.22
CA TYR A 495 2.66 21.74 -22.90
C TYR A 495 1.40 22.07 -22.09
N LYS A 496 1.06 23.36 -21.97
CA LYS A 496 -0.12 23.79 -21.20
C LYS A 496 -1.44 23.28 -21.80
N ARG A 497 -1.54 23.19 -23.13
CA ARG A 497 -2.75 22.69 -23.81
C ARG A 497 -2.98 21.20 -23.57
N LEU A 498 -1.96 20.45 -23.17
CA LEU A 498 -2.10 19.03 -22.82
C LEU A 498 -2.57 18.81 -21.37
N ILE A 499 -2.53 19.84 -20.51
CA ILE A 499 -2.86 19.69 -19.10
C ILE A 499 -4.39 19.71 -18.93
N ALA A 500 -4.95 18.53 -18.67
CA ALA A 500 -6.38 18.34 -18.47
C ALA A 500 -6.82 18.58 -17.02
N ILE A 501 -6.01 18.18 -16.05
CA ILE A 501 -6.32 18.35 -14.61
C ILE A 501 -5.32 19.32 -13.99
N HIS A 502 -5.79 20.52 -13.64
CA HIS A 502 -4.95 21.60 -13.12
C HIS A 502 -4.74 21.43 -11.61
N ALA A 503 -3.48 21.32 -11.20
CA ALA A 503 -3.11 21.28 -9.79
C ALA A 503 -2.92 22.71 -9.24
N GLU A 504 -3.52 23.00 -8.09
CA GLU A 504 -3.35 24.26 -7.35
C GLU A 504 -2.53 24.04 -6.08
N LYS A 505 -1.58 24.96 -5.81
CA LYS A 505 -0.92 25.05 -4.50
C LYS A 505 -1.83 25.87 -3.57
N PRO A 506 -2.11 25.42 -2.33
CA PRO A 506 -2.85 26.22 -1.36
C PRO A 506 -2.08 27.51 -0.98
N LYS A 507 -2.29 28.62 -1.71
CA LYS A 507 -1.50 29.86 -1.54
C LYS A 507 -1.63 30.54 -0.16
N TYR A 508 -2.67 30.22 0.59
CA TYR A 508 -2.99 30.86 1.88
C TYR A 508 -3.43 29.82 2.93
N GLY A 509 -2.84 28.62 2.87
CA GLY A 509 -3.22 27.48 3.68
C GLY A 509 -4.41 26.68 3.12
N LEU A 510 -4.53 25.45 3.62
CA LEU A 510 -5.52 24.46 3.20
C LEU A 510 -6.96 25.02 3.25
N MET A 511 -7.30 25.69 4.34
CA MET A 511 -8.67 26.12 4.59
C MET A 511 -9.17 27.20 3.65
N LYS A 512 -8.37 28.22 3.36
CA LYS A 512 -8.80 29.24 2.39
C LYS A 512 -9.00 28.62 1.01
N THR A 513 -8.28 27.56 0.69
CA THR A 513 -8.36 26.87 -0.62
C THR A 513 -9.59 25.96 -0.72
N ILE A 514 -9.93 25.26 0.36
CA ILE A 514 -11.12 24.40 0.49
C ILE A 514 -12.40 25.23 0.54
N LEU A 515 -12.37 26.35 1.26
CA LEU A 515 -13.51 27.24 1.46
C LEU A 515 -13.70 28.25 0.32
N ALA A 516 -12.69 28.43 -0.54
CA ALA A 516 -12.83 29.29 -1.72
C ALA A 516 -13.77 28.63 -2.74
N GLU A 517 -14.90 29.27 -2.99
CA GLU A 517 -15.77 28.93 -4.11
C GLU A 517 -15.05 29.24 -5.42
N ASN A 518 -14.87 28.22 -6.25
CA ASN A 518 -14.43 28.34 -7.63
C ASN A 518 -15.30 27.41 -8.47
N ASP A 519 -15.83 27.92 -9.58
CA ASP A 519 -16.68 27.16 -10.48
C ASP A 519 -15.90 26.10 -11.26
N LYS A 520 -14.57 26.27 -11.40
CA LYS A 520 -13.72 25.32 -12.12
C LYS A 520 -13.20 24.21 -11.20
N VAL A 521 -13.33 22.96 -11.66
CA VAL A 521 -12.72 21.80 -10.99
C VAL A 521 -11.21 21.95 -10.90
N LYS A 522 -10.67 21.73 -9.72
CA LYS A 522 -9.24 21.74 -9.44
C LYS A 522 -8.79 20.49 -8.69
N ARG A 523 -7.49 20.22 -8.74
CA ARG A 523 -6.83 19.23 -7.89
C ARG A 523 -5.96 19.92 -6.85
N VAL A 524 -6.10 19.55 -5.58
CA VAL A 524 -5.18 19.94 -4.51
C VAL A 524 -4.41 18.71 -4.04
N SER A 525 -3.14 18.88 -3.71
CA SER A 525 -2.31 17.82 -3.12
C SER A 525 -2.02 18.14 -1.65
N LEU A 526 -2.14 17.15 -0.77
CA LEU A 526 -1.87 17.23 0.67
C LEU A 526 -0.93 16.12 1.09
N SER A 527 0.02 16.41 1.98
CA SER A 527 0.74 15.36 2.70
C SER A 527 -0.21 14.60 3.63
N GLU A 528 0.17 13.39 4.04
CA GLU A 528 -0.58 12.59 5.02
C GLU A 528 -0.85 13.35 6.33
N GLN A 529 0.07 14.23 6.75
CA GLN A 529 -0.03 15.01 7.98
C GLN A 529 -1.02 16.17 7.85
N GLU A 530 -0.98 16.88 6.72
CA GLU A 530 -1.95 17.93 6.41
C GLU A 530 -3.37 17.37 6.29
N LEU A 531 -3.52 16.20 5.65
CA LEU A 531 -4.80 15.50 5.59
C LEU A 531 -5.29 15.12 7.00
N ALA A 532 -4.44 14.50 7.83
CA ALA A 532 -4.84 14.06 9.16
C ALA A 532 -5.35 15.24 10.01
N LYS A 533 -4.57 16.33 10.05
CA LYS A 533 -4.95 17.57 10.74
C LYS A 533 -6.20 18.20 10.13
N GLY A 534 -6.32 18.19 8.81
CA GLY A 534 -7.47 18.71 8.09
C GLY A 534 -8.75 17.91 8.36
N ALA A 535 -8.68 16.58 8.39
CA ALA A 535 -9.82 15.70 8.63
C ALA A 535 -10.37 15.84 10.05
N GLU A 536 -9.48 16.01 11.03
CA GLU A 536 -9.84 16.26 12.43
C GLU A 536 -10.58 17.59 12.59
N LEU A 537 -10.00 18.67 12.07
CA LEU A 537 -10.51 20.02 12.27
C LEU A 537 -11.69 20.36 11.35
N TYR A 538 -11.66 19.87 10.10
CA TYR A 538 -12.48 20.36 8.98
C TYR A 538 -13.04 19.24 8.09
N GLY A 539 -13.24 18.03 8.63
CA GLY A 539 -13.66 16.84 7.88
C GLY A 539 -14.86 17.06 6.95
N THR A 540 -15.93 17.69 7.44
CA THR A 540 -17.14 18.01 6.65
C THR A 540 -16.84 18.95 5.47
N ASP A 541 -15.95 19.92 5.64
CA ASP A 541 -15.58 20.85 4.57
C ASP A 541 -14.74 20.15 3.50
N ILE A 542 -13.85 19.23 3.89
CA ILE A 542 -13.10 18.40 2.95
C ILE A 542 -14.06 17.49 2.18
N VAL A 543 -15.05 16.85 2.83
CA VAL A 543 -16.08 16.05 2.14
C VAL A 543 -16.82 16.90 1.12
N ARG A 544 -17.26 18.11 1.49
CA ARG A 544 -17.92 19.04 0.56
C ARG A 544 -17.01 19.41 -0.62
N PHE A 545 -15.72 19.63 -0.36
CA PHE A 545 -14.74 19.93 -1.40
C PHE A 545 -14.56 18.77 -2.38
N THR A 546 -14.43 17.54 -1.88
CA THR A 546 -14.21 16.34 -2.73
C THR A 546 -15.44 15.93 -3.54
N GLN A 547 -16.62 16.48 -3.28
CA GLN A 547 -17.80 16.30 -4.14
C GLN A 547 -17.66 16.97 -5.52
N LYS A 548 -16.85 18.04 -5.59
CA LYS A 548 -16.62 18.82 -6.83
C LYS A 548 -15.18 18.73 -7.32
N ASN A 549 -14.22 18.61 -6.42
CA ASN A 549 -12.79 18.71 -6.69
C ASN A 549 -12.05 17.41 -6.42
N LEU A 550 -10.82 17.31 -6.92
CA LEU A 550 -9.92 16.19 -6.63
C LEU A 550 -8.97 16.55 -5.47
N VAL A 551 -8.81 15.60 -4.55
CA VAL A 551 -7.76 15.65 -3.53
C VAL A 551 -6.80 14.48 -3.77
N ARG A 552 -5.52 14.84 -3.93
CA ARG A 552 -4.41 13.91 -3.90
C ARG A 552 -3.77 13.93 -2.52
N VAL A 553 -3.50 12.76 -1.97
CA VAL A 553 -2.82 12.60 -0.68
C VAL A 553 -1.53 11.84 -0.94
N TYR A 554 -0.41 12.27 -0.38
CA TYR A 554 0.89 11.62 -0.58
C TYR A 554 1.64 11.40 0.74
N PRO A 555 2.56 10.40 0.79
CA PRO A 555 3.34 10.11 1.98
C PRO A 555 4.22 11.30 2.39
N LYS A 556 4.44 11.50 3.68
CA LYS A 556 5.37 12.56 4.16
C LYS A 556 6.82 12.27 3.76
N GLY A 557 7.61 13.32 3.57
CA GLY A 557 9.02 13.22 3.16
C GLY A 557 9.93 12.44 4.12
N THR A 558 9.57 12.33 5.41
CA THR A 558 10.36 11.54 6.37
C THR A 558 10.24 10.03 6.17
N ARG A 559 9.35 9.54 5.28
CA ARG A 559 9.22 8.11 4.93
C ARG A 559 10.28 7.71 3.90
N VAL A 560 11.54 7.88 4.26
CA VAL A 560 12.69 7.65 3.37
C VAL A 560 12.82 6.19 2.94
N THR A 561 12.32 5.24 3.74
CA THR A 561 12.26 3.81 3.41
C THR A 561 11.11 3.43 2.48
N SER A 562 10.33 4.41 2.00
CA SER A 562 9.14 4.19 1.17
C SER A 562 8.00 3.43 1.88
N SER A 563 7.92 3.52 3.22
CA SER A 563 6.74 3.06 3.97
C SER A 563 5.48 3.82 3.56
N ASN A 564 4.30 3.27 3.89
CA ASN A 564 3.00 3.88 3.57
C ASN A 564 2.22 4.25 4.84
N PHE A 565 1.42 5.32 4.75
CA PHE A 565 0.46 5.72 5.78
C PHE A 565 -0.83 4.90 5.68
N GLU A 566 -1.74 5.04 6.65
CA GLU A 566 -3.04 4.38 6.61
C GLU A 566 -4.01 5.12 5.66
N PRO A 567 -4.64 4.43 4.68
CA PRO A 567 -5.42 5.11 3.64
C PRO A 567 -6.81 5.57 4.10
N LEU A 568 -7.30 5.04 5.23
CA LEU A 568 -8.71 5.12 5.64
C LEU A 568 -9.17 6.56 5.87
N THR A 569 -8.34 7.40 6.50
CA THR A 569 -8.63 8.82 6.72
C THR A 569 -8.91 9.56 5.42
N GLY A 570 -8.17 9.25 4.36
CA GLY A 570 -8.36 9.86 3.03
C GLY A 570 -9.69 9.47 2.42
N TRP A 571 -10.04 8.18 2.45
CA TRP A 571 -11.30 7.71 1.90
C TRP A 571 -12.52 8.18 2.70
N MET A 572 -12.40 8.29 4.03
CA MET A 572 -13.46 8.81 4.92
C MET A 572 -13.85 10.25 4.61
N VAL A 573 -12.93 11.07 4.08
CA VAL A 573 -13.21 12.45 3.63
C VAL A 573 -13.43 12.55 2.11
N GLY A 574 -13.46 11.42 1.41
CA GLY A 574 -13.71 11.35 -0.03
C GLY A 574 -12.53 11.72 -0.93
N ALA A 575 -11.30 11.72 -0.41
CA ALA A 575 -10.10 11.94 -1.21
C ALA A 575 -9.93 10.81 -2.25
N GLN A 576 -9.79 11.21 -3.51
CA GLN A 576 -9.85 10.30 -4.65
C GLN A 576 -8.50 9.65 -4.93
N MET A 577 -7.41 10.42 -4.83
CA MET A 577 -6.07 10.00 -5.21
C MET A 577 -5.19 9.83 -3.97
N VAL A 578 -5.45 8.79 -3.19
CA VAL A 578 -4.58 8.42 -2.05
C VAL A 578 -3.37 7.67 -2.60
N ALA A 579 -2.24 8.36 -2.77
CA ALA A 579 -1.05 7.88 -3.47
C ALA A 579 -0.11 7.09 -2.55
N PHE A 580 0.29 5.90 -2.99
CA PHE A 580 1.09 4.96 -2.20
C PHE A 580 2.38 4.57 -2.91
N ASN A 581 3.44 4.32 -2.13
CA ASN A 581 4.67 3.69 -2.60
C ASN A 581 4.36 2.22 -2.96
N MET A 582 4.31 1.90 -4.25
CA MET A 582 3.85 0.62 -4.80
C MET A 582 4.93 -0.49 -4.80
N GLN A 583 6.18 -0.10 -4.62
CA GLN A 583 7.36 -0.98 -4.62
C GLN A 583 7.55 -1.74 -3.29
N GLY A 584 6.84 -1.32 -2.23
CA GLY A 584 6.92 -1.93 -0.91
C GLY A 584 5.91 -3.06 -0.68
N TYR A 585 5.76 -3.43 0.59
CA TYR A 585 4.72 -4.33 1.09
C TYR A 585 4.29 -3.87 2.50
N GLY A 586 3.26 -4.51 3.06
CA GLY A 586 2.79 -4.22 4.42
C GLY A 586 1.30 -3.90 4.49
N THR A 587 0.79 -3.77 5.71
CA THR A 587 -0.65 -3.70 6.01
C THR A 587 -1.36 -2.60 5.22
N SER A 588 -0.86 -1.37 5.23
CA SER A 588 -1.51 -0.26 4.54
C SER A 588 -1.60 -0.47 3.03
N LEU A 589 -0.53 -0.99 2.40
CA LEU A 589 -0.54 -1.29 0.97
C LEU A 589 -1.54 -2.42 0.66
N TRP A 590 -1.68 -3.38 1.56
CA TRP A 590 -2.69 -4.43 1.47
C TRP A 590 -4.13 -3.93 1.59
N LEU A 591 -4.39 -2.94 2.43
CA LEU A 591 -5.70 -2.28 2.49
C LEU A 591 -6.02 -1.58 1.18
N MET A 592 -5.02 -0.90 0.61
CA MET A 592 -5.14 -0.25 -0.68
C MET A 592 -5.41 -1.28 -1.80
N HIS A 593 -4.64 -2.38 -1.88
CA HIS A 593 -4.91 -3.48 -2.81
C HIS A 593 -6.32 -4.05 -2.62
N GLY A 594 -6.76 -4.22 -1.37
CA GLY A 594 -8.10 -4.71 -1.03
C GLY A 594 -9.21 -3.81 -1.56
N MET A 595 -9.15 -2.50 -1.26
CA MET A 595 -10.11 -1.51 -1.76
C MET A 595 -10.26 -1.56 -3.28
N PHE A 596 -9.14 -1.59 -4.00
CA PHE A 596 -9.14 -1.58 -5.46
C PHE A 596 -9.27 -2.95 -6.12
N ARG A 597 -9.55 -4.02 -5.37
CA ARG A 597 -10.13 -5.25 -5.93
C ARG A 597 -11.63 -5.08 -6.25
N GLY A 598 -12.29 -4.10 -5.63
CA GLY A 598 -13.67 -3.74 -5.95
C GLY A 598 -13.85 -3.35 -7.41
N ASN A 599 -15.10 -3.37 -7.88
CA ASN A 599 -15.49 -3.03 -9.24
C ASN A 599 -14.68 -3.77 -10.34
N GLY A 600 -14.45 -5.07 -10.16
CA GLY A 600 -13.68 -5.89 -11.11
C GLY A 600 -12.18 -5.56 -11.16
N GLY A 601 -11.65 -4.83 -10.18
CA GLY A 601 -10.24 -4.50 -10.12
C GLY A 601 -9.78 -3.51 -11.20
N CYS A 602 -10.69 -2.66 -11.68
CA CYS A 602 -10.41 -1.76 -12.80
C CYS A 602 -9.65 -0.48 -12.42
N GLY A 603 -9.39 -0.28 -11.12
CA GLY A 603 -8.67 0.86 -10.56
C GLY A 603 -9.51 2.12 -10.32
N TYR A 604 -10.82 2.05 -10.56
CA TYR A 604 -11.80 3.09 -10.24
C TYR A 604 -12.95 2.48 -9.44
N VAL A 605 -13.18 2.99 -8.22
CA VAL A 605 -14.27 2.56 -7.34
C VAL A 605 -15.16 3.76 -7.08
N LYS A 606 -16.46 3.69 -7.44
CA LYS A 606 -17.38 4.82 -7.25
C LYS A 606 -17.49 5.12 -5.76
N LYS A 607 -17.41 6.39 -5.38
CA LYS A 607 -17.58 6.82 -3.99
C LYS A 607 -18.99 6.49 -3.53
N PRO A 608 -19.18 6.04 -2.27
CA PRO A 608 -20.50 5.79 -1.74
C PRO A 608 -21.33 7.08 -1.64
N GLU A 609 -22.64 6.94 -1.75
CA GLU A 609 -23.59 8.07 -1.74
C GLU A 609 -23.45 8.97 -0.50
N ILE A 610 -22.97 8.44 0.63
CA ILE A 610 -22.71 9.24 1.84
C ILE A 610 -21.63 10.32 1.63
N LEU A 611 -20.67 10.10 0.73
CA LEU A 611 -19.63 11.06 0.34
C LEU A 611 -20.02 11.92 -0.87
N MET A 612 -21.25 11.73 -1.36
CA MET A 612 -21.77 12.36 -2.56
C MET A 612 -22.84 13.38 -2.20
N LYS A 613 -23.16 14.27 -3.15
CA LYS A 613 -24.09 15.37 -2.91
C LYS A 613 -25.53 14.85 -2.85
N LYS A 614 -26.09 14.69 -1.64
CA LYS A 614 -27.49 14.30 -1.43
C LYS A 614 -28.45 15.50 -1.42
N ALA A 615 -28.12 16.56 -0.68
CA ALA A 615 -28.88 17.81 -0.57
C ALA A 615 -27.95 18.97 -0.15
N PRO A 616 -28.32 20.27 -0.34
CA PRO A 616 -27.43 21.41 -0.05
C PRO A 616 -26.93 21.51 1.40
N HIS A 617 -27.63 20.89 2.36
CA HIS A 617 -27.35 20.98 3.79
C HIS A 617 -27.01 19.64 4.46
N GLU A 618 -26.99 18.54 3.70
CA GLU A 618 -26.61 17.22 4.22
C GLU A 618 -25.23 16.86 3.69
N VAL A 619 -24.21 17.11 4.52
CA VAL A 619 -22.84 16.67 4.27
C VAL A 619 -22.44 15.71 5.37
N PHE A 620 -21.88 14.57 4.99
CA PHE A 620 -21.36 13.60 5.94
C PHE A 620 -20.28 14.22 6.81
N ASP A 621 -20.45 14.12 8.13
CA ASP A 621 -19.40 14.41 9.09
C ASP A 621 -18.72 13.09 9.48
N PRO A 622 -17.46 12.86 9.06
CA PRO A 622 -16.74 11.63 9.37
C PRO A 622 -16.46 11.44 10.87
N ARG A 623 -16.68 12.48 11.69
CA ARG A 623 -16.48 12.47 13.14
C ARG A 623 -17.78 12.19 13.90
N ALA A 624 -18.92 12.24 13.23
CA ALA A 624 -20.22 12.00 13.86
C ALA A 624 -20.38 10.53 14.22
N SER A 625 -20.98 10.26 15.38
CA SER A 625 -21.41 8.90 15.72
C SER A 625 -22.63 8.54 14.89
N LEU A 626 -22.47 7.51 14.05
CA LEU A 626 -23.55 6.98 13.24
C LEU A 626 -24.24 5.77 13.92
N PRO A 627 -25.53 5.53 13.64
CA PRO A 627 -26.18 4.29 14.01
C PRO A 627 -25.63 3.11 13.19
N GLU A 628 -25.82 1.90 13.70
CA GLU A 628 -25.56 0.68 12.93
C GLU A 628 -26.44 0.65 11.69
N LYS A 629 -25.83 0.35 10.55
CA LYS A 629 -26.48 0.34 9.24
C LYS A 629 -26.66 -1.06 8.70
N LYS A 630 -25.70 -1.95 8.94
CA LYS A 630 -25.66 -3.30 8.37
C LYS A 630 -24.88 -4.22 9.30
N THR A 631 -25.31 -5.46 9.45
CA THR A 631 -24.51 -6.48 10.15
C THR A 631 -23.93 -7.47 9.14
N LEU A 632 -22.61 -7.68 9.18
CA LEU A 632 -21.92 -8.72 8.42
C LEU A 632 -21.66 -9.93 9.32
N LYS A 633 -22.20 -11.09 8.96
CA LYS A 633 -21.80 -12.38 9.54
C LYS A 633 -20.83 -13.09 8.62
N VAL A 634 -19.72 -13.55 9.18
CA VAL A 634 -18.66 -14.26 8.47
C VAL A 634 -18.47 -15.61 9.13
N LYS A 635 -18.81 -16.69 8.42
CA LYS A 635 -18.48 -18.05 8.85
C LYS A 635 -17.27 -18.58 8.09
N LEU A 636 -16.21 -18.94 8.79
CA LEU A 636 -15.01 -19.55 8.24
C LEU A 636 -15.08 -21.05 8.46
N TYR A 637 -15.30 -21.82 7.39
CA TYR A 637 -15.42 -23.27 7.49
C TYR A 637 -14.04 -23.91 7.60
N LEU A 638 -13.22 -23.77 6.55
CA LEU A 638 -11.94 -24.45 6.42
C LEU A 638 -11.02 -23.73 5.43
N GLY A 639 -9.75 -24.12 5.44
CA GLY A 639 -8.76 -23.75 4.44
C GLY A 639 -8.12 -24.98 3.81
N ASP A 640 -7.65 -24.86 2.57
CA ASP A 640 -6.91 -25.94 1.90
C ASP A 640 -5.97 -25.36 0.81
N GLY A 641 -5.05 -26.20 0.33
CA GLY A 641 -4.17 -25.92 -0.80
C GLY A 641 -2.71 -25.63 -0.43
N TRP A 642 -2.38 -25.43 0.85
CA TRP A 642 -0.99 -25.16 1.27
C TRP A 642 -0.04 -26.29 0.87
N ARG A 643 -0.45 -27.55 1.06
CA ARG A 643 0.35 -28.72 0.68
C ARG A 643 0.69 -28.84 -0.81
N LEU A 644 -0.04 -28.11 -1.67
CA LEU A 644 0.17 -28.10 -3.13
C LEU A 644 1.14 -27.00 -3.55
N ASP A 645 1.23 -25.93 -2.76
CA ASP A 645 2.00 -24.73 -3.08
C ASP A 645 3.32 -24.68 -2.28
N PHE A 646 3.40 -25.37 -1.15
CA PHE A 646 4.54 -25.36 -0.23
C PHE A 646 5.13 -26.76 -0.02
N SER A 647 6.43 -26.82 0.30
CA SER A 647 7.06 -28.07 0.70
C SER A 647 6.48 -28.57 2.03
N HIS A 648 6.48 -29.89 2.23
CA HIS A 648 5.96 -30.50 3.46
C HIS A 648 6.66 -30.05 4.76
N THR A 649 7.83 -29.40 4.67
CA THR A 649 8.60 -28.86 5.81
C THR A 649 8.71 -27.33 5.77
N HIS A 650 7.82 -26.66 5.03
CA HIS A 650 7.92 -25.22 4.82
C HIS A 650 7.69 -24.42 6.10
N PHE A 651 6.65 -24.79 6.85
CA PHE A 651 6.30 -24.15 8.11
C PHE A 651 7.03 -24.88 9.26
N ASP A 652 6.77 -26.18 9.41
CA ASP A 652 7.41 -27.00 10.43
C ASP A 652 8.35 -28.05 9.84
N ALA A 653 9.56 -28.16 10.40
CA ALA A 653 10.52 -29.18 10.00
C ALA A 653 10.09 -30.61 10.36
N TYR A 654 9.18 -30.75 11.32
CA TYR A 654 8.99 -31.96 12.12
C TYR A 654 7.53 -32.40 12.28
N SER A 655 6.59 -31.56 11.86
CA SER A 655 5.14 -31.72 11.96
C SER A 655 4.46 -31.06 10.76
N PRO A 656 3.18 -31.35 10.50
CA PRO A 656 2.32 -30.44 9.75
C PRO A 656 2.10 -29.11 10.50
N PRO A 657 1.60 -28.07 9.81
CA PRO A 657 1.46 -26.73 10.38
C PRO A 657 0.32 -26.59 11.39
N ASP A 658 0.50 -25.66 12.33
CA ASP A 658 -0.49 -25.27 13.36
C ASP A 658 -1.24 -23.99 12.96
N PHE A 659 -2.22 -24.10 12.06
CA PHE A 659 -2.86 -22.91 11.47
C PHE A 659 -3.96 -22.27 12.34
N TYR A 660 -3.97 -20.94 12.34
CA TYR A 660 -5.09 -20.12 12.79
C TYR A 660 -5.30 -18.90 11.88
N THR A 661 -6.50 -18.31 11.92
CA THR A 661 -6.87 -17.19 11.06
C THR A 661 -7.24 -15.96 11.89
N LYS A 662 -6.60 -14.83 11.60
CA LYS A 662 -6.98 -13.50 12.10
C LYS A 662 -7.95 -12.85 11.12
N ILE A 663 -9.05 -12.32 11.63
CA ILE A 663 -10.10 -11.64 10.85
C ILE A 663 -10.24 -10.22 11.39
N TYR A 664 -10.20 -9.25 10.49
CA TYR A 664 -10.30 -7.84 10.81
C TYR A 664 -11.38 -7.17 9.97
N ILE A 665 -12.13 -6.27 10.62
CA ILE A 665 -12.83 -5.20 9.93
C ILE A 665 -12.00 -3.94 10.10
N VAL A 666 -11.66 -3.30 8.99
CA VAL A 666 -11.01 -1.98 8.96
C VAL A 666 -11.87 -1.05 8.12
N GLY A 667 -11.81 0.26 8.36
CA GLY A 667 -12.66 1.22 7.67
C GLY A 667 -12.85 2.47 8.51
N ALA A 668 -14.11 2.87 8.73
CA ALA A 668 -14.39 3.86 9.75
C ALA A 668 -13.88 3.38 11.12
N PRO A 669 -13.27 4.25 11.95
CA PRO A 669 -12.74 3.85 13.26
C PRO A 669 -13.77 3.15 14.16
N ALA A 670 -15.05 3.53 14.04
CA ALA A 670 -16.14 2.95 14.80
C ALA A 670 -16.54 1.51 14.37
N ASP A 671 -16.09 1.07 13.19
CA ASP A 671 -16.34 -0.28 12.66
C ASP A 671 -15.14 -1.22 12.88
N PHE A 672 -14.03 -0.71 13.42
CA PHE A 672 -12.83 -1.52 13.61
C PHE A 672 -13.09 -2.71 14.54
N ALA A 673 -12.77 -3.90 14.06
CA ALA A 673 -12.87 -5.13 14.83
C ALA A 673 -11.70 -6.06 14.50
N LYS A 674 -11.24 -6.81 15.50
CA LYS A 674 -10.20 -7.84 15.36
C LYS A 674 -10.63 -9.08 16.14
N THR A 675 -10.66 -10.22 15.46
CA THR A 675 -10.92 -11.53 16.06
C THR A 675 -9.96 -12.57 15.47
N ARG A 676 -9.92 -13.76 16.05
CA ARG A 676 -9.17 -14.90 15.50
C ARG A 676 -9.91 -16.21 15.78
N THR A 677 -9.65 -17.21 14.94
CA THR A 677 -10.07 -18.58 15.20
C THR A 677 -9.23 -19.23 16.30
N LYS A 678 -9.64 -20.43 16.72
CA LYS A 678 -8.73 -21.36 17.41
C LYS A 678 -7.59 -21.81 16.49
N ILE A 679 -6.51 -22.28 17.11
CA ILE A 679 -5.41 -22.96 16.43
C ILE A 679 -5.84 -24.40 16.14
N ILE A 680 -5.60 -24.86 14.91
CA ILE A 680 -5.77 -26.26 14.52
C ILE A 680 -4.37 -26.84 14.37
N GLU A 681 -4.01 -27.73 15.29
CA GLU A 681 -2.68 -28.35 15.35
C GLU A 681 -2.51 -29.46 14.32
N ASP A 682 -1.30 -29.59 13.77
CA ASP A 682 -0.83 -30.66 12.90
C ASP A 682 -1.76 -30.93 11.67
N ASP A 683 -2.26 -29.88 10.99
CA ASP A 683 -3.22 -30.05 9.88
C ASP A 683 -2.97 -29.12 8.67
N TRP A 684 -2.67 -29.71 7.51
CA TRP A 684 -2.50 -28.99 6.24
C TRP A 684 -3.81 -28.45 5.64
N SER A 685 -4.94 -28.96 6.10
CA SER A 685 -6.28 -28.59 5.63
C SER A 685 -7.16 -28.27 6.84
N PRO A 686 -6.90 -27.17 7.58
CA PRO A 686 -7.58 -26.89 8.85
C PRO A 686 -9.08 -26.63 8.66
N SER A 687 -9.91 -27.21 9.53
CA SER A 687 -11.36 -26.93 9.64
C SER A 687 -11.67 -26.21 10.95
N TRP A 688 -11.98 -24.92 10.87
CA TRP A 688 -12.31 -24.09 12.04
C TRP A 688 -13.79 -24.19 12.41
N ASP A 689 -14.68 -24.07 11.42
CA ASP A 689 -16.14 -23.98 11.55
C ASP A 689 -16.59 -22.93 12.58
N GLU A 690 -16.06 -21.71 12.46
CA GLU A 690 -16.31 -20.60 13.39
C GLU A 690 -17.04 -19.44 12.69
N GLU A 691 -17.99 -18.81 13.39
CA GLU A 691 -18.77 -17.67 12.90
C GLU A 691 -18.50 -16.41 13.72
N PHE A 692 -18.38 -15.28 13.02
CA PHE A 692 -18.11 -13.97 13.58
C PHE A 692 -19.15 -12.96 13.10
N VAL A 693 -19.56 -12.06 13.98
CA VAL A 693 -20.61 -11.06 13.72
C VAL A 693 -20.05 -9.66 13.88
N PHE A 694 -20.23 -8.82 12.86
CA PHE A 694 -19.70 -7.46 12.80
C PHE A 694 -20.82 -6.47 12.48
N PRO A 695 -21.33 -5.71 13.47
CA PRO A 695 -22.18 -4.56 13.22
C PRO A 695 -21.38 -3.42 12.59
N LEU A 696 -21.90 -2.83 11.51
CA LEU A 696 -21.20 -1.82 10.70
C LEU A 696 -22.04 -0.55 10.58
N LYS A 697 -21.41 0.59 10.84
CA LYS A 697 -21.97 1.94 10.72
C LYS A 697 -21.70 2.55 9.36
N VAL A 698 -20.52 2.28 8.79
CA VAL A 698 -20.10 2.75 7.44
C VAL A 698 -19.65 1.54 6.59
N PRO A 699 -20.55 0.56 6.34
CA PRO A 699 -20.22 -0.65 5.60
C PRO A 699 -19.67 -0.39 4.19
N GLU A 700 -19.96 0.76 3.59
CA GLU A 700 -19.46 1.12 2.26
C GLU A 700 -17.96 1.41 2.19
N LEU A 701 -17.33 1.74 3.31
CA LEU A 701 -15.89 1.99 3.42
C LEU A 701 -15.17 0.93 4.25
N ALA A 702 -15.90 -0.09 4.71
CA ALA A 702 -15.32 -1.19 5.46
C ALA A 702 -14.61 -2.20 4.53
N LEU A 703 -13.46 -2.70 4.95
CA LEU A 703 -12.73 -3.79 4.33
C LEU A 703 -12.64 -4.97 5.32
N LEU A 704 -12.89 -6.17 4.81
CA LEU A 704 -12.64 -7.43 5.50
C LEU A 704 -11.21 -7.88 5.17
N ARG A 705 -10.31 -7.86 6.16
CA ARG A 705 -8.95 -8.38 6.03
C ARG A 705 -8.84 -9.72 6.76
N ILE A 706 -8.26 -10.70 6.10
CA ILE A 706 -8.07 -12.06 6.61
C ILE A 706 -6.60 -12.40 6.49
N GLU A 707 -5.99 -12.92 7.55
CA GLU A 707 -4.60 -13.32 7.60
C GLU A 707 -4.49 -14.69 8.28
N VAL A 708 -3.98 -15.69 7.57
CA VAL A 708 -3.67 -17.00 8.11
C VAL A 708 -2.23 -17.01 8.59
N ARG A 709 -2.03 -17.55 9.78
CA ARG A 709 -0.74 -17.71 10.43
C ARG A 709 -0.56 -19.15 10.88
N GLU A 710 0.67 -19.58 10.90
CA GLU A 710 1.11 -20.79 11.57
C GLU A 710 1.67 -20.40 12.94
N TYR A 711 1.35 -21.16 13.98
CA TYR A 711 1.65 -20.81 15.37
C TYR A 711 2.93 -21.49 15.84
N ASP A 712 3.95 -20.69 16.19
CA ASP A 712 5.18 -21.18 16.80
C ASP A 712 5.24 -20.77 18.28
N ILE A 713 5.60 -21.72 19.16
CA ILE A 713 5.72 -21.50 20.61
C ILE A 713 6.94 -20.63 20.95
N SER A 714 8.00 -20.70 20.15
CA SER A 714 9.32 -20.10 20.42
C SER A 714 9.70 -18.96 19.49
N ASP A 715 9.08 -18.88 18.30
CA ASP A 715 9.37 -17.88 17.28
C ASP A 715 8.15 -17.02 16.92
N ARG A 716 8.31 -16.12 15.94
CA ARG A 716 7.19 -15.35 15.40
C ARG A 716 6.38 -16.22 14.45
N ASP A 717 5.08 -16.29 14.70
CA ASP A 717 4.10 -16.96 13.85
C ASP A 717 4.32 -16.75 12.34
N ASP A 718 4.53 -17.86 11.64
CA ASP A 718 4.83 -17.86 10.22
C ASP A 718 3.64 -17.41 9.38
N PHE A 719 3.93 -16.76 8.25
CA PHE A 719 2.89 -16.20 7.39
C PHE A 719 2.30 -17.26 6.44
N GLY A 720 1.06 -17.68 6.70
CA GLY A 720 0.34 -18.64 5.88
C GLY A 720 -0.38 -18.05 4.66
N GLY A 721 -0.69 -16.75 4.68
CA GLY A 721 -1.37 -16.07 3.57
C GLY A 721 -2.31 -14.96 4.02
N GLN A 722 -2.69 -14.07 3.12
CA GLN A 722 -3.68 -13.03 3.44
C GLN A 722 -4.60 -12.68 2.26
N THR A 723 -5.70 -12.03 2.57
CA THR A 723 -6.55 -11.36 1.59
C THR A 723 -7.21 -10.13 2.23
N CYS A 724 -7.62 -9.18 1.40
CA CYS A 724 -8.40 -8.03 1.82
C CYS A 724 -9.48 -7.76 0.77
N LEU A 725 -10.73 -7.62 1.21
CA LEU A 725 -11.92 -7.53 0.36
C LEU A 725 -12.80 -6.38 0.83
N PRO A 726 -13.32 -5.51 -0.06
CA PRO A 726 -14.27 -4.48 0.34
C PRO A 726 -15.58 -5.12 0.78
N VAL A 727 -16.09 -4.75 1.95
CA VAL A 727 -17.32 -5.34 2.50
C VAL A 727 -18.53 -5.04 1.61
N SER A 728 -18.55 -3.86 0.98
CA SER A 728 -19.58 -3.46 0.00
C SER A 728 -19.63 -4.33 -1.26
N GLU A 729 -18.53 -5.03 -1.57
CA GLU A 729 -18.35 -5.85 -2.78
C GLU A 729 -18.55 -7.35 -2.50
N LEU A 730 -18.62 -7.75 -1.23
CA LEU A 730 -18.78 -9.15 -0.84
C LEU A 730 -20.13 -9.70 -1.32
N ARG A 731 -20.07 -10.83 -2.01
CA ARG A 731 -21.24 -11.59 -2.44
C ARG A 731 -21.70 -12.49 -1.30
N PRO A 732 -23.00 -12.53 -0.97
CA PRO A 732 -23.53 -13.38 0.10
C PRO A 732 -23.43 -14.87 -0.26
N GLY A 733 -23.69 -15.75 0.71
CA GLY A 733 -23.62 -17.20 0.53
C GLY A 733 -22.22 -17.77 0.75
N ILE A 734 -22.00 -19.02 0.34
CA ILE A 734 -20.74 -19.75 0.54
C ILE A 734 -19.81 -19.48 -0.63
N ARG A 735 -18.61 -18.96 -0.38
CA ARG A 735 -17.63 -18.45 -1.35
C ARG A 735 -16.23 -19.04 -1.14
N ALA A 736 -15.51 -19.24 -2.24
CA ALA A 736 -14.10 -19.57 -2.21
C ALA A 736 -13.26 -18.29 -2.15
N VAL A 737 -12.43 -18.14 -1.12
CA VAL A 737 -11.65 -16.93 -0.85
C VAL A 737 -10.16 -17.25 -1.06
N PRO A 738 -9.55 -16.82 -2.18
CA PRO A 738 -8.14 -17.10 -2.45
C PRO A 738 -7.24 -16.27 -1.53
N LEU A 739 -6.10 -16.86 -1.15
CA LEU A 739 -5.05 -16.20 -0.37
C LEU A 739 -3.86 -15.80 -1.23
N TYR A 740 -3.06 -14.88 -0.68
CA TYR A 740 -1.96 -14.23 -1.36
C TYR A 740 -0.74 -14.13 -0.44
N ASP A 741 0.43 -14.04 -1.06
CA ASP A 741 1.72 -13.82 -0.38
C ASP A 741 1.85 -12.40 0.22
N LYS A 742 3.01 -12.05 0.79
CA LYS A 742 3.25 -10.71 1.35
C LYS A 742 3.28 -9.60 0.28
N LYS A 743 3.63 -9.90 -0.97
CA LYS A 743 3.83 -8.97 -2.10
C LYS A 743 2.58 -8.79 -2.99
N GLY A 744 1.50 -9.51 -2.69
CA GLY A 744 0.26 -9.48 -3.48
C GLY A 744 0.19 -10.51 -4.59
N GLY A 745 1.15 -11.45 -4.65
CA GLY A 745 1.08 -12.60 -5.53
C GLY A 745 0.00 -13.57 -5.05
N LYS A 746 -0.91 -13.97 -5.94
CA LYS A 746 -1.95 -14.96 -5.63
C LYS A 746 -1.32 -16.34 -5.47
N TYR A 747 -1.62 -17.04 -4.40
CA TYR A 747 -1.27 -18.46 -4.30
C TYR A 747 -2.04 -19.28 -5.34
N ARG A 748 -1.44 -20.37 -5.82
CA ARG A 748 -2.01 -21.15 -6.92
C ARG A 748 -3.19 -21.99 -6.44
N SER A 749 -3.07 -22.56 -5.25
CA SER A 749 -4.02 -23.53 -4.72
C SER A 749 -4.65 -23.09 -3.40
N VAL A 750 -3.98 -22.22 -2.63
CA VAL A 750 -4.40 -21.85 -1.27
C VAL A 750 -5.65 -20.96 -1.26
N LYS A 751 -6.66 -21.40 -0.51
CA LYS A 751 -7.95 -20.71 -0.37
C LYS A 751 -8.72 -21.15 0.87
N LEU A 752 -9.68 -20.31 1.27
CA LEU A 752 -10.61 -20.55 2.36
C LEU A 752 -12.02 -20.76 1.82
N LEU A 753 -12.81 -21.63 2.45
CA LEU A 753 -14.27 -21.67 2.24
C LEU A 753 -14.94 -20.85 3.33
N MET A 754 -15.70 -19.84 2.92
CA MET A 754 -16.32 -18.89 3.86
C MET A 754 -17.78 -18.64 3.47
N ARG A 755 -18.64 -18.32 4.43
CA ARG A 755 -19.99 -17.80 4.18
C ARG A 755 -20.08 -16.36 4.61
N PHE A 756 -20.69 -15.54 3.76
CA PHE A 756 -21.03 -14.16 4.07
C PHE A 756 -22.54 -14.00 4.14
N GLN A 757 -23.04 -13.40 5.22
CA GLN A 757 -24.44 -13.03 5.35
C GLN A 757 -24.57 -11.59 5.82
N PHE A 758 -25.61 -10.94 5.33
CA PHE A 758 -25.88 -9.54 5.57
C PHE A 758 -27.27 -9.41 6.18
N GLU A 759 -27.37 -8.71 7.30
CA GLU A 759 -28.62 -8.41 8.03
C GLU A 759 -28.84 -6.91 8.15
#